data_AF-A0A1H4MAN9-F1
#
_entry.id   AF-A0A1H4MAN9-F1
#
_cell.length_a   1.000
_cell.length_b   1.000
_cell.length_c   1.000
_cell.angle_alpha   90.00
_cell.angle_beta   90.00
_cell.angle_gamma   90.00
#
_symmetry.space_group_name_H-M   'P 1'
#
loop_
_entity.id
_entity.type
_entity.pdbx_description
1 polymer ?
#
loop_
_entity_poly.entity_id
_entity_poly.type
_entity_poly.pdbx_seq_one_letter_code
_entity_poly.pdbx_strand_id
1 'polypeptide(L)'
;MRTPRSTYRLQVRKGFDLDAAGEVTDYIARLGADWLYLSPLLEAEAGSDHGYDVVDPSRLDPARGGPEALSRLASTADAAGRGLLVDIVPNHMGVATPEANAWWWDLLTHGQDSRFADAFDVDWAAGGGKIRIPVLGDGDAELDALTVTDGRLCYYDNRYPIAPGTAPDGATPREVHDAQHYELVSWRRADTELNYRRFFAVNTLAGIRVEEPWVFEKSHAEILRWVHDGLVQGLRVDHPDGLADPGGYLQELQDGAGGVYLLVEKILEGDELLPPSWPVAGTTGYDALGDVDRVLVDPAGKPRLDALEARLHDAAGSAAELWAELVRSCKRRIADGILNSEVRRIARLLPEAPDTVDAVAELLTCFPVYRSYLPFGVEHLDTAARAARERRPELAETLASLLPMLRDSAHPAAVRFQQTSGMVMAKGVEDTAFYRYSRLTSLNEVGGDPSEFSIDVAEFHVRQQRRQAGFPASLTALSTHDTKRGEDVRARISVIAEIPDEWERTLHELRALAPLDDGPFENLLWQAVIGAWPASRERLEAYALKAAREAAHSTTWTEPNERFETALRDLVTRAVEDDDVVAIVSGFVDRVRAAGWSNGLAAKLVQLSAPGVPDVYQGSEVWETSLVDPDNRRPVDFAVLDEMLGRIDAGWMPPVDDSGAAKLLVTSRVLRARRDNPEWFSRYLPVPAQGPAASHVVAFDRGGAVAVATRLPLRLAEAGGWHDTTIVVARRPVVDVITGTRHAGGTLLLRDVLPDYPVALLVPAHLDPEATAEETR
;
A
#
# COMPACT_ATOMS: atom_id res chain seq x y z
N MET A 1 27.34 0.57 -3.36
CA MET A 1 25.91 0.89 -3.22
C MET A 1 25.72 1.98 -2.18
N ARG A 2 25.10 3.11 -2.54
CA ARG A 2 24.67 4.17 -1.60
C ARG A 2 23.29 3.76 -1.05
N THR A 3 23.08 3.83 0.26
CA THR A 3 21.79 3.53 0.91
C THR A 3 21.22 4.82 1.51
N PRO A 4 19.96 5.19 1.24
CA PRO A 4 19.34 6.36 1.84
C PRO A 4 19.22 6.23 3.38
N ARG A 5 19.29 7.36 4.08
CA ARG A 5 18.95 7.43 5.51
C ARG A 5 17.45 7.52 5.77
N SER A 6 16.72 8.04 4.79
CA SER A 6 15.27 8.12 4.71
C SER A 6 14.85 8.42 3.27
N THR A 7 13.59 8.20 2.94
CA THR A 7 12.99 8.57 1.65
C THR A 7 11.79 9.50 1.85
N TYR A 8 11.48 10.32 0.84
CA TYR A 8 10.29 11.16 0.81
C TYR A 8 9.53 10.92 -0.50
N ARG A 9 8.36 10.27 -0.44
CA ARG A 9 7.57 9.88 -1.62
C ARG A 9 6.81 11.07 -2.22
N LEU A 10 7.02 11.32 -3.51
CA LEU A 10 6.34 12.31 -4.33
C LEU A 10 5.52 11.64 -5.44
N GLN A 11 4.26 12.03 -5.55
CA GLN A 11 3.35 11.65 -6.63
C GLN A 11 3.53 12.62 -7.80
N VAL A 12 4.42 12.24 -8.73
CA VAL A 12 4.74 13.03 -9.94
C VAL A 12 3.64 12.82 -11.00
N ARG A 13 3.07 13.93 -11.45
CA ARG A 13 1.95 14.00 -12.40
C ARG A 13 1.95 15.35 -13.11
N LYS A 14 1.02 15.56 -14.05
CA LYS A 14 0.94 16.83 -14.79
C LYS A 14 0.79 18.07 -13.90
N GLY A 15 0.04 17.96 -12.80
CA GLY A 15 -0.15 19.06 -11.85
C GLY A 15 0.98 19.26 -10.83
N PHE A 16 1.96 18.35 -10.79
CA PHE A 16 3.13 18.37 -9.93
C PHE A 16 4.23 17.56 -10.62
N ASP A 17 4.86 18.18 -11.62
CA ASP A 17 5.82 17.52 -12.51
C ASP A 17 7.24 17.47 -11.91
N LEU A 18 8.22 17.01 -12.69
CA LEU A 18 9.61 16.91 -12.24
C LEU A 18 10.25 18.27 -11.93
N ASP A 19 9.83 19.35 -12.58
CA ASP A 19 10.31 20.70 -12.25
C ASP A 19 9.72 21.16 -10.91
N ALA A 20 8.43 20.93 -10.65
CA ALA A 20 7.81 21.18 -9.35
C ALA A 20 8.45 20.35 -8.22
N ALA A 21 8.81 19.09 -8.49
CA ALA A 21 9.61 18.28 -7.56
C ALA A 21 10.99 18.93 -7.29
N GLY A 22 11.59 19.57 -8.29
CA GLY A 22 12.81 20.35 -8.16
C GLY A 22 12.64 21.55 -7.23
N GLU A 23 11.54 22.29 -7.36
CA GLU A 23 11.24 23.47 -6.54
C GLU A 23 11.11 23.14 -5.05
N VAL A 24 10.60 21.96 -4.69
CA VAL A 24 10.44 21.53 -3.29
C VAL A 24 11.66 20.80 -2.71
N THR A 25 12.70 20.56 -3.52
CA THR A 25 13.89 19.81 -3.08
C THR A 25 14.59 20.47 -1.89
N ASP A 26 14.67 21.81 -1.88
CA ASP A 26 15.25 22.58 -0.76
C ASP A 26 14.42 22.45 0.52
N TYR A 27 13.09 22.46 0.41
CA TYR A 27 12.19 22.19 1.54
C TYR A 27 12.42 20.78 2.10
N ILE A 28 12.41 19.76 1.25
CA ILE A 28 12.61 18.35 1.64
C ILE A 28 14.00 18.15 2.28
N ALA A 29 15.03 18.80 1.74
CA ALA A 29 16.37 18.80 2.30
C ALA A 29 16.42 19.49 3.67
N ARG A 30 15.72 20.62 3.85
CA ARG A 30 15.57 21.27 5.16
C ARG A 30 14.78 20.39 6.12
N LEU A 31 13.69 19.76 5.70
CA LEU A 31 12.91 18.82 6.53
C LEU A 31 13.83 17.75 7.12
N GLY A 32 14.77 17.24 6.33
CA GLY A 32 15.79 16.30 6.79
C GLY A 32 15.84 15.00 5.99
N ALA A 33 14.97 14.84 5.00
CA ALA A 33 14.94 13.63 4.19
C ALA A 33 16.22 13.51 3.35
N ASP A 34 16.66 12.27 3.13
CA ASP A 34 17.89 12.00 2.37
C ASP A 34 17.61 11.86 0.86
N TRP A 35 16.65 11.03 0.47
CA TRP A 35 16.32 10.82 -0.95
C TRP A 35 14.87 11.19 -1.26
N LEU A 36 14.65 11.71 -2.47
CA LEU A 36 13.32 11.85 -3.05
C LEU A 36 12.94 10.51 -3.67
N TYR A 37 11.75 10.01 -3.35
CA TYR A 37 11.19 8.80 -3.91
C TYR A 37 10.08 9.19 -4.89
N LEU A 38 10.32 9.04 -6.19
CA LEU A 38 9.41 9.47 -7.25
C LEU A 38 8.50 8.31 -7.68
N SER A 39 7.23 8.61 -7.95
CA SER A 39 6.30 7.73 -8.66
C SER A 39 6.81 7.40 -10.08
N PRO A 40 6.17 6.46 -10.81
CA PRO A 40 6.61 6.08 -12.15
C PRO A 40 6.74 7.26 -13.12
N LEU A 41 7.80 7.24 -13.92
CA LEU A 41 8.19 8.35 -14.80
C LEU A 41 8.15 8.02 -16.30
N LEU A 42 8.03 6.75 -16.68
CA LEU A 42 7.87 6.36 -18.08
C LEU A 42 6.55 6.90 -18.65
N GLU A 43 6.50 7.10 -19.96
CA GLU A 43 5.33 7.63 -20.65
C GLU A 43 4.10 6.75 -20.39
N ALA A 44 3.08 7.34 -19.76
CA ALA A 44 1.85 6.68 -19.34
C ALA A 44 0.64 7.19 -20.15
N GLU A 45 -0.53 6.59 -19.93
CA GLU A 45 -1.78 7.06 -20.54
C GLU A 45 -1.98 8.57 -20.35
N ALA A 46 -2.54 9.20 -21.39
CA ALA A 46 -2.76 10.64 -21.38
C ALA A 46 -3.71 11.04 -20.24
N GLY A 47 -3.21 11.87 -19.32
CA GLY A 47 -3.97 12.30 -18.14
C GLY A 47 -3.79 11.41 -16.91
N SER A 48 -2.93 10.39 -16.97
CA SER A 48 -2.61 9.54 -15.82
C SER A 48 -2.01 10.33 -14.65
N ASP A 49 -2.70 10.31 -13.51
CA ASP A 49 -2.27 10.93 -12.26
C ASP A 49 -1.33 10.04 -11.42
N HIS A 50 -1.00 8.83 -11.88
CA HIS A 50 -0.21 7.85 -11.12
C HIS A 50 0.96 7.24 -11.91
N GLY A 51 0.85 7.05 -13.23
CA GLY A 51 1.96 6.58 -14.09
C GLY A 51 2.14 5.05 -14.17
N TYR A 52 1.28 4.26 -13.53
CA TYR A 52 1.32 2.78 -13.57
C TYR A 52 0.80 2.17 -14.89
N ASP A 53 0.11 2.97 -15.70
CA ASP A 53 -0.45 2.64 -17.01
C ASP A 53 0.51 3.04 -18.14
N VAL A 54 1.73 2.49 -18.10
CA VAL A 54 2.82 2.79 -19.06
C VAL A 54 2.42 2.41 -20.49
N VAL A 55 2.51 3.34 -21.44
CA VAL A 55 2.20 3.14 -22.86
C VAL A 55 3.45 3.09 -23.75
N ASP A 56 4.55 3.76 -23.36
CA ASP A 56 5.84 3.69 -24.05
C ASP A 56 7.00 3.60 -23.04
N PRO A 57 7.66 2.43 -22.91
CA PRO A 57 8.72 2.26 -21.93
C PRO A 57 10.07 2.82 -22.40
N SER A 58 10.15 3.34 -23.63
CA SER A 58 11.38 3.92 -24.19
C SER A 58 11.55 5.41 -23.90
N ARG A 59 10.56 6.03 -23.22
CA ARG A 59 10.49 7.48 -23.03
C ARG A 59 10.05 7.85 -21.63
N LEU A 60 10.63 8.96 -21.15
CA LEU A 60 10.09 9.70 -20.01
C LEU A 60 8.83 10.44 -20.43
N ASP A 61 7.83 10.44 -19.55
CA ASP A 61 6.55 11.08 -19.80
C ASP A 61 6.70 12.61 -20.01
N PRO A 62 6.34 13.14 -21.18
CA PRO A 62 6.36 14.59 -21.43
C PRO A 62 5.44 15.39 -20.50
N ALA A 63 4.31 14.81 -20.07
CA ALA A 63 3.39 15.45 -19.13
C ALA A 63 3.97 15.57 -17.72
N ARG A 64 5.01 14.79 -17.40
CA ARG A 64 5.77 14.88 -16.14
C ARG A 64 7.06 15.70 -16.29
N GLY A 65 7.26 16.36 -17.44
CA GLY A 65 8.39 17.26 -17.72
C GLY A 65 9.48 16.66 -18.61
N GLY A 66 9.46 15.36 -18.89
CA GLY A 66 10.38 14.70 -19.81
C GLY A 66 11.85 14.62 -19.34
N PRO A 67 12.78 14.22 -20.24
CA PRO A 67 14.18 13.95 -19.90
C PRO A 67 14.97 15.15 -19.41
N GLU A 68 14.68 16.36 -19.90
CA GLU A 68 15.37 17.57 -19.47
C GLU A 68 14.98 17.95 -18.04
N ALA A 69 13.72 17.74 -17.65
CA ALA A 69 13.28 17.99 -16.28
C ALA A 69 13.88 16.99 -15.29
N LEU A 70 13.98 15.69 -15.66
CA LEU A 70 14.69 14.71 -14.82
C LEU A 70 16.16 15.10 -14.61
N SER A 71 16.85 15.56 -15.66
CA SER A 71 18.24 16.02 -15.54
C SER A 71 18.38 17.24 -14.62
N ARG A 72 17.45 18.20 -14.71
CA ARG A 72 17.42 19.35 -13.79
C ARG A 72 17.15 18.91 -12.36
N LEU A 73 16.16 18.05 -12.12
CA LEU A 73 15.84 17.52 -10.80
C LEU A 73 17.03 16.77 -10.20
N ALA A 74 17.67 15.89 -10.96
CA ALA A 74 18.87 15.18 -10.53
C ALA A 74 20.01 16.15 -10.15
N SER A 75 20.21 17.21 -10.93
CA SER A 75 21.21 18.25 -10.63
C SER A 75 20.87 19.03 -9.35
N THR A 76 19.59 19.38 -9.15
CA THR A 76 19.10 20.06 -7.94
C THR A 76 19.25 19.15 -6.71
N ALA A 77 18.88 17.88 -6.83
CA ALA A 77 19.03 16.89 -5.78
C ALA A 77 20.51 16.69 -5.40
N ASP A 78 21.40 16.55 -6.37
CA ASP A 78 22.85 16.41 -6.13
C ASP A 78 23.43 17.67 -5.46
N ALA A 79 23.05 18.86 -5.91
CA ALA A 79 23.46 20.13 -5.29
C ALA A 79 23.00 20.24 -3.82
N ALA A 80 21.84 19.64 -3.48
CA ALA A 80 21.33 19.54 -2.11
C ALA A 80 21.90 18.33 -1.33
N GLY A 81 22.80 17.54 -1.92
CA GLY A 81 23.37 16.31 -1.34
C GLY A 81 22.38 15.15 -1.23
N ARG A 82 21.28 15.19 -1.98
CA ARG A 82 20.19 14.20 -1.99
C ARG A 82 20.39 13.13 -3.05
N GLY A 83 19.52 12.13 -3.05
CA GLY A 83 19.46 11.10 -4.10
C GLY A 83 18.04 10.90 -4.59
N LEU A 84 17.89 10.23 -5.73
CA LEU A 84 16.60 9.87 -6.32
C LEU A 84 16.41 8.34 -6.27
N LEU A 85 15.26 7.93 -5.72
CA LEU A 85 14.67 6.60 -5.82
C LEU A 85 13.49 6.68 -6.79
N VAL A 86 13.43 5.84 -7.82
CA VAL A 86 12.33 5.87 -8.81
C VAL A 86 11.56 4.56 -8.82
N ASP A 87 10.24 4.69 -8.82
CA ASP A 87 9.30 3.58 -9.01
C ASP A 87 9.28 3.11 -10.47
N ILE A 88 9.30 1.79 -10.70
CA ILE A 88 9.28 1.17 -12.03
C ILE A 88 8.25 0.05 -12.10
N VAL A 89 7.67 -0.13 -13.30
CA VAL A 89 6.49 -0.98 -13.52
C VAL A 89 6.78 -2.09 -14.54
N PRO A 90 7.38 -3.22 -14.14
CA PRO A 90 7.82 -4.26 -15.07
C PRO A 90 6.72 -5.26 -15.44
N ASN A 91 5.63 -5.32 -14.69
CA ASN A 91 4.65 -6.41 -14.81
C ASN A 91 3.68 -6.22 -15.99
N HIS A 92 3.36 -4.98 -16.34
CA HIS A 92 2.24 -4.65 -17.23
C HIS A 92 2.40 -3.31 -17.93
N MET A 93 1.56 -3.07 -18.94
CA MET A 93 1.47 -1.81 -19.70
C MET A 93 0.00 -1.38 -19.86
N GLY A 94 -0.21 -0.06 -19.99
CA GLY A 94 -1.49 0.56 -20.32
C GLY A 94 -1.95 0.22 -21.74
N VAL A 95 -3.20 -0.22 -21.84
CA VAL A 95 -3.89 -0.54 -23.10
C VAL A 95 -5.30 0.07 -23.15
N ALA A 96 -5.57 1.08 -22.33
CA ALA A 96 -6.85 1.79 -22.30
C ALA A 96 -7.10 2.53 -23.62
N THR A 97 -6.04 3.15 -24.15
CA THR A 97 -6.03 3.79 -25.47
C THR A 97 -5.10 3.00 -26.38
N PRO A 98 -5.59 1.99 -27.13
CA PRO A 98 -4.72 1.09 -27.90
C PRO A 98 -3.72 1.78 -28.82
N GLU A 99 -4.09 2.93 -29.41
CA GLU A 99 -3.21 3.68 -30.32
C GLU A 99 -2.04 4.40 -29.63
N ALA A 100 -2.10 4.60 -28.31
CA ALA A 100 -1.01 5.17 -27.53
C ALA A 100 0.10 4.15 -27.26
N ASN A 101 -0.24 2.87 -27.17
CA ASN A 101 0.72 1.79 -26.92
C ASN A 101 1.15 1.12 -28.22
N ALA A 102 2.35 1.45 -28.70
CA ALA A 102 2.85 0.96 -29.97
C ALA A 102 3.01 -0.57 -30.03
N TRP A 103 3.31 -1.23 -28.89
CA TRP A 103 3.46 -2.68 -28.85
C TRP A 103 2.10 -3.35 -28.97
N TRP A 104 1.11 -2.85 -28.21
CA TRP A 104 -0.25 -3.35 -28.25
C TRP A 104 -0.93 -3.09 -29.60
N TRP A 105 -0.78 -1.89 -30.17
CA TRP A 105 -1.33 -1.55 -31.48
C TRP A 105 -0.79 -2.46 -32.59
N ASP A 106 0.52 -2.71 -32.62
CA ASP A 106 1.15 -3.61 -33.59
C ASP A 106 0.67 -5.06 -33.41
N LEU A 107 0.54 -5.50 -32.16
CA LEU A 107 -0.05 -6.81 -31.81
C LEU A 107 -1.49 -6.96 -32.32
N LEU A 108 -2.34 -5.94 -32.13
CA LEU A 108 -3.70 -5.95 -32.65
C LEU A 108 -3.76 -5.90 -34.19
N THR A 109 -2.76 -5.26 -34.82
CA THR A 109 -2.68 -5.11 -36.29
C THR A 109 -2.23 -6.39 -36.99
N HIS A 110 -1.29 -7.13 -36.39
CA HIS A 110 -0.61 -8.27 -37.04
C HIS A 110 -0.84 -9.62 -36.34
N GLY A 111 -1.49 -9.64 -35.17
CA GLY A 111 -1.77 -10.86 -34.44
C GLY A 111 -0.49 -11.61 -34.05
N GLN A 112 -0.49 -12.93 -34.23
CA GLN A 112 0.67 -13.80 -33.93
C GLN A 112 1.90 -13.52 -34.82
N ASP A 113 1.73 -12.82 -35.94
CA ASP A 113 2.84 -12.42 -36.83
C ASP A 113 3.49 -11.10 -36.38
N SER A 114 2.95 -10.44 -35.34
CA SER A 114 3.56 -9.25 -34.73
C SER A 114 4.91 -9.61 -34.09
N ARG A 115 5.87 -8.69 -34.18
CA ARG A 115 7.14 -8.80 -33.42
C ARG A 115 6.97 -8.67 -31.91
N PHE A 116 5.78 -8.26 -31.45
CA PHE A 116 5.43 -8.10 -30.04
C PHE A 116 4.48 -9.20 -29.54
N ALA A 117 4.20 -10.23 -30.35
CA ALA A 117 3.30 -11.33 -29.99
C ALA A 117 3.74 -12.11 -28.74
N ASP A 118 5.05 -12.16 -28.51
CA ASP A 118 5.72 -12.76 -27.36
C ASP A 118 5.96 -11.76 -26.21
N ALA A 119 5.79 -10.46 -26.43
CA ALA A 119 5.91 -9.44 -25.38
C ALA A 119 4.73 -9.44 -24.41
N PHE A 120 3.52 -9.75 -24.89
CA PHE A 120 2.31 -9.83 -24.07
C PHE A 120 1.95 -11.27 -23.77
N ASP A 121 1.36 -11.48 -22.60
CA ASP A 121 1.03 -12.81 -22.11
C ASP A 121 -0.37 -13.27 -22.57
N VAL A 122 -0.48 -13.64 -23.85
CA VAL A 122 -1.73 -14.04 -24.53
C VAL A 122 -1.88 -15.55 -24.68
N ASP A 123 -3.04 -16.08 -24.29
CA ASP A 123 -3.52 -17.43 -24.60
C ASP A 123 -4.30 -17.41 -25.94
N TRP A 124 -3.55 -17.49 -27.04
CA TRP A 124 -4.11 -17.45 -28.40
C TRP A 124 -5.08 -18.60 -28.68
N ALA A 125 -4.82 -19.78 -28.14
CA ALA A 125 -5.68 -20.96 -28.33
C ALA A 125 -7.06 -20.75 -27.70
N ALA A 126 -7.13 -20.18 -26.49
CA ALA A 126 -8.40 -19.88 -25.83
C ALA A 126 -9.24 -18.82 -26.57
N GLY A 127 -8.58 -17.92 -27.31
CA GLY A 127 -9.21 -16.90 -28.14
C GLY A 127 -9.49 -17.33 -29.59
N GLY A 128 -9.25 -18.58 -29.96
CA GLY A 128 -9.43 -19.04 -31.34
C GLY A 128 -8.51 -18.33 -32.34
N GLY A 129 -7.30 -17.96 -31.90
CA GLY A 129 -6.34 -17.19 -32.69
C GLY A 129 -6.51 -15.68 -32.61
N LYS A 130 -7.47 -15.17 -31.80
CA LYS A 130 -7.71 -13.74 -31.58
C LYS A 130 -7.47 -13.29 -30.14
N ILE A 131 -7.25 -12.00 -29.94
CA ILE A 131 -7.25 -11.35 -28.61
C ILE A 131 -8.67 -10.86 -28.30
N ARG A 132 -9.25 -11.23 -27.15
CA ARG A 132 -10.55 -10.72 -26.71
C ARG A 132 -10.39 -9.44 -25.94
N ILE A 133 -10.98 -8.35 -26.42
CA ILE A 133 -10.92 -7.02 -25.79
C ILE A 133 -12.29 -6.71 -25.16
N PRO A 134 -12.40 -6.72 -23.82
CA PRO A 134 -13.66 -6.55 -23.10
C PRO A 134 -14.07 -5.07 -22.99
N VAL A 135 -14.52 -4.48 -24.10
CA VAL A 135 -14.85 -3.04 -24.22
C VAL A 135 -16.31 -2.75 -24.53
N LEU A 136 -17.04 -3.72 -25.08
CA LEU A 136 -18.43 -3.49 -25.48
C LEU A 136 -19.32 -3.39 -24.24
N GLY A 137 -20.42 -2.64 -24.35
CA GLY A 137 -21.55 -2.74 -23.44
C GLY A 137 -22.16 -4.14 -23.44
N ASP A 138 -23.27 -4.30 -22.72
CA ASP A 138 -23.95 -5.60 -22.56
C ASP A 138 -25.24 -5.71 -23.35
N GLY A 139 -25.53 -4.76 -24.25
CA GLY A 139 -26.67 -4.84 -25.13
C GLY A 139 -26.50 -5.90 -26.24
N ASP A 140 -27.61 -6.42 -26.75
CA ASP A 140 -27.58 -7.42 -27.83
C ASP A 140 -27.12 -6.86 -29.19
N ALA A 141 -27.07 -5.53 -29.32
CA ALA A 141 -26.78 -4.81 -30.57
C ALA A 141 -25.52 -3.93 -30.51
N GLU A 142 -24.61 -4.13 -29.55
CA GLU A 142 -23.43 -3.26 -29.37
C GLU A 142 -22.53 -3.18 -30.61
N LEU A 143 -22.42 -4.28 -31.36
CA LEU A 143 -21.63 -4.32 -32.59
C LEU A 143 -22.23 -3.46 -33.72
N ASP A 144 -23.51 -3.05 -33.64
CA ASP A 144 -24.11 -2.15 -34.62
C ASP A 144 -23.62 -0.69 -34.46
N ALA A 145 -23.03 -0.36 -33.31
CA ALA A 145 -22.38 0.92 -33.08
C ALA A 145 -20.96 1.01 -33.69
N LEU A 146 -20.45 -0.09 -34.27
CA LEU A 146 -19.15 -0.08 -34.92
C LEU A 146 -19.16 0.78 -36.18
N THR A 147 -18.11 1.57 -36.34
CA THR A 147 -17.88 2.36 -37.55
C THR A 147 -16.45 2.16 -38.05
N VAL A 148 -16.23 2.43 -39.34
CA VAL A 148 -14.88 2.50 -39.91
C VAL A 148 -14.60 3.95 -40.26
N THR A 149 -13.63 4.56 -39.60
CA THR A 149 -13.26 5.97 -39.77
C THR A 149 -11.75 6.08 -39.89
N ASP A 150 -11.25 6.78 -40.91
CA ASP A 150 -9.82 7.01 -41.15
C ASP A 150 -8.95 5.74 -41.08
N GLY A 151 -9.44 4.63 -41.65
CA GLY A 151 -8.73 3.35 -41.68
C GLY A 151 -8.69 2.61 -40.33
N ARG A 152 -9.50 3.02 -39.36
CA ARG A 152 -9.61 2.40 -38.03
C ARG A 152 -11.02 1.87 -37.80
N LEU A 153 -11.12 0.81 -37.01
CA LEU A 153 -12.39 0.33 -36.47
C LEU A 153 -12.67 1.10 -35.17
N CYS A 154 -13.85 1.71 -35.06
CA CYS A 154 -14.23 2.54 -33.92
C CYS A 154 -15.47 1.99 -33.20
N TYR A 155 -15.41 1.97 -31.88
CA TYR A 155 -16.56 1.73 -31.00
C TYR A 155 -16.68 2.91 -30.03
N TYR A 156 -17.60 3.82 -30.33
CA TYR A 156 -17.65 5.16 -29.74
C TYR A 156 -16.27 5.85 -29.84
N ASP A 157 -15.67 6.24 -28.72
CA ASP A 157 -14.37 6.89 -28.68
C ASP A 157 -13.18 5.93 -28.78
N ASN A 158 -13.41 4.62 -28.64
CA ASN A 158 -12.35 3.61 -28.74
C ASN A 158 -11.96 3.37 -30.18
N ARG A 159 -10.66 3.32 -30.46
CA ARG A 159 -10.10 3.10 -31.80
C ARG A 159 -9.19 1.88 -31.83
N TYR A 160 -9.32 1.09 -32.89
CA TYR A 160 -8.57 -0.14 -33.10
C TYR A 160 -8.02 -0.22 -34.54
N PRO A 161 -6.87 -0.88 -34.75
CA PRO A 161 -6.29 -1.02 -36.08
C PRO A 161 -7.10 -1.95 -36.95
N ILE A 162 -7.10 -1.71 -38.26
CA ILE A 162 -7.59 -2.68 -39.24
C ILE A 162 -6.39 -3.40 -39.84
N ALA A 163 -6.35 -4.73 -39.73
CA ALA A 163 -5.30 -5.57 -40.25
C ALA A 163 -5.18 -5.41 -41.80
N PRO A 164 -3.95 -5.42 -42.37
CA PRO A 164 -3.76 -5.23 -43.81
C PRO A 164 -4.58 -6.20 -44.66
N GLY A 165 -5.37 -5.66 -45.60
CA GLY A 165 -6.17 -6.48 -46.53
C GLY A 165 -7.49 -7.02 -45.96
N THR A 166 -7.90 -6.59 -44.76
CA THR A 166 -9.12 -7.11 -44.08
C THR A 166 -10.34 -6.18 -44.15
N ALA A 167 -10.25 -5.06 -44.88
CA ALA A 167 -11.37 -4.15 -45.14
C ALA A 167 -11.56 -3.92 -46.65
N PRO A 168 -12.18 -4.87 -47.37
CA PRO A 168 -12.47 -4.69 -48.79
C PRO A 168 -13.55 -3.63 -49.02
N ASP A 169 -13.56 -3.06 -50.23
CA ASP A 169 -14.53 -2.03 -50.62
C ASP A 169 -15.97 -2.52 -50.42
N GLY A 170 -16.75 -1.77 -49.64
CA GLY A 170 -18.15 -2.07 -49.35
C GLY A 170 -18.41 -3.04 -48.19
N ALA A 171 -17.37 -3.53 -47.50
CA ALA A 171 -17.55 -4.29 -46.27
C ALA A 171 -18.21 -3.45 -45.17
N THR A 172 -19.12 -4.08 -44.43
CA THR A 172 -19.70 -3.49 -43.22
C THR A 172 -18.68 -3.47 -42.07
N PRO A 173 -18.81 -2.55 -41.10
CA PRO A 173 -17.93 -2.53 -39.92
C PRO A 173 -17.86 -3.87 -39.16
N ARG A 174 -18.96 -4.64 -39.16
CA ARG A 174 -19.02 -5.97 -38.56
C ARG A 174 -18.21 -7.01 -39.34
N GLU A 175 -18.32 -7.02 -40.67
CA GLU A 175 -17.48 -7.90 -41.52
C GLU A 175 -15.99 -7.55 -41.39
N VAL A 176 -15.67 -6.26 -41.27
CA VAL A 176 -14.31 -5.80 -40.97
C VAL A 176 -13.87 -6.34 -39.61
N HIS A 177 -14.66 -6.15 -38.56
CA HIS A 177 -14.37 -6.65 -37.20
C HIS A 177 -14.13 -8.17 -37.18
N ASP A 178 -14.96 -8.96 -37.86
CA ASP A 178 -14.84 -10.42 -37.92
C ASP A 178 -13.52 -10.89 -38.56
N ALA A 179 -12.89 -10.06 -39.40
CA ALA A 179 -11.61 -10.37 -40.04
C ALA A 179 -10.37 -9.97 -39.21
N GLN A 180 -10.53 -9.31 -38.06
CA GLN A 180 -9.41 -8.82 -37.25
C GLN A 180 -8.74 -9.90 -36.39
N HIS A 181 -7.51 -9.63 -35.96
CA HIS A 181 -6.77 -10.45 -34.98
C HIS A 181 -7.25 -10.27 -33.54
N TYR A 182 -8.26 -9.41 -33.34
CA TYR A 182 -8.92 -9.19 -32.06
C TYR A 182 -10.44 -9.36 -32.21
N GLU A 183 -11.09 -9.62 -31.08
CA GLU A 183 -12.53 -9.72 -30.93
C GLU A 183 -12.95 -8.70 -29.85
N LEU A 184 -13.72 -7.68 -30.22
CA LEU A 184 -14.36 -6.81 -29.24
C LEU A 184 -15.51 -7.60 -28.60
N VAL A 185 -15.51 -7.69 -27.28
CA VAL A 185 -16.48 -8.48 -26.51
C VAL A 185 -17.09 -7.62 -25.40
N SER A 186 -18.25 -8.04 -24.88
CA SER A 186 -18.85 -7.40 -23.68
C SER A 186 -17.84 -7.41 -22.53
N TRP A 187 -17.80 -6.31 -21.77
CA TRP A 187 -16.90 -6.19 -20.63
C TRP A 187 -17.11 -7.30 -19.58
N ARG A 188 -18.33 -7.83 -19.45
CA ARG A 188 -18.65 -8.96 -18.55
C ARG A 188 -17.99 -10.28 -18.97
N ARG A 189 -17.66 -10.46 -20.25
CA ARG A 189 -16.94 -11.68 -20.71
C ARG A 189 -15.50 -11.72 -20.18
N ALA A 190 -14.95 -10.61 -19.69
CA ALA A 190 -13.62 -10.59 -19.07
C ALA A 190 -13.49 -11.55 -17.88
N ASP A 191 -14.58 -11.79 -17.15
CA ASP A 191 -14.54 -12.59 -15.93
C ASP A 191 -14.23 -14.06 -16.23
N THR A 192 -14.65 -14.60 -17.37
CA THR A 192 -14.53 -16.05 -17.68
C THR A 192 -13.87 -16.39 -19.01
N GLU A 193 -13.76 -15.44 -19.94
CA GLU A 193 -13.30 -15.67 -21.31
C GLU A 193 -12.06 -14.87 -21.71
N LEU A 194 -11.52 -14.02 -20.82
CA LEU A 194 -10.34 -13.21 -21.12
C LEU A 194 -9.14 -14.11 -21.44
N ASN A 195 -8.37 -13.72 -22.45
CA ASN A 195 -7.26 -14.54 -22.93
C ASN A 195 -5.92 -13.83 -22.96
N TYR A 196 -5.75 -12.72 -22.23
CA TYR A 196 -4.46 -12.15 -21.91
C TYR A 196 -4.32 -11.98 -20.40
N ARG A 197 -3.10 -12.08 -19.86
CA ARG A 197 -2.87 -11.73 -18.44
C ARG A 197 -3.07 -10.23 -18.25
N ARG A 198 -3.69 -9.85 -17.15
CA ARG A 198 -3.84 -8.46 -16.73
C ARG A 198 -3.30 -8.24 -15.31
N PHE A 199 -3.16 -6.98 -14.91
CA PHE A 199 -2.93 -6.61 -13.51
C PHE A 199 -4.24 -6.73 -12.73
N PHE A 200 -4.30 -7.66 -11.77
CA PHE A 200 -5.52 -8.02 -11.05
C PHE A 200 -6.72 -8.23 -11.97
N ALA A 201 -7.77 -7.40 -11.84
CA ALA A 201 -8.96 -7.42 -12.66
C ALA A 201 -9.10 -6.17 -13.55
N VAL A 202 -7.99 -5.44 -13.79
CA VAL A 202 -8.00 -4.21 -14.58
C VAL A 202 -7.74 -4.54 -16.05
N ASN A 203 -8.82 -4.56 -16.85
CA ASN A 203 -8.76 -4.93 -18.27
C ASN A 203 -7.79 -4.08 -19.10
N THR A 204 -7.57 -2.83 -18.69
CA THR A 204 -6.74 -1.84 -19.38
C THR A 204 -5.26 -1.91 -19.01
N LEU A 205 -4.83 -2.90 -18.22
CA LEU A 205 -3.42 -3.12 -17.87
C LEU A 205 -3.00 -4.53 -18.30
N ALA A 206 -2.41 -4.65 -19.49
CA ALA A 206 -2.01 -5.93 -20.07
C ALA A 206 -0.63 -6.36 -19.55
N GLY A 207 -0.52 -7.59 -19.07
CA GLY A 207 0.70 -8.16 -18.52
C GLY A 207 1.74 -8.42 -19.62
N ILE A 208 2.96 -7.94 -19.41
CA ILE A 208 4.10 -8.19 -20.29
C ILE A 208 4.97 -9.33 -19.77
N ARG A 209 5.63 -10.03 -20.67
CA ARG A 209 6.50 -11.18 -20.40
C ARG A 209 7.93 -10.72 -20.19
N VAL A 210 8.17 -9.98 -19.10
CA VAL A 210 9.49 -9.42 -18.79
C VAL A 210 10.55 -10.50 -18.55
N GLU A 211 10.15 -11.76 -18.33
CA GLU A 211 11.06 -12.90 -18.31
C GLU A 211 11.71 -13.23 -19.66
N GLU A 212 11.18 -12.69 -20.76
CA GLU A 212 11.81 -12.79 -22.08
C GLU A 212 12.92 -11.74 -22.23
N PRO A 213 14.17 -12.13 -22.53
CA PRO A 213 15.33 -11.22 -22.44
C PRO A 213 15.19 -9.93 -23.26
N TRP A 214 14.62 -10.01 -24.46
CA TRP A 214 14.46 -8.83 -25.31
C TRP A 214 13.35 -7.89 -24.78
N VAL A 215 12.34 -8.43 -24.11
CA VAL A 215 11.27 -7.64 -23.49
C VAL A 215 11.85 -6.87 -22.30
N PHE A 216 12.66 -7.53 -21.46
CA PHE A 216 13.42 -6.85 -20.40
C PHE A 216 14.31 -5.75 -21.00
N GLU A 217 15.16 -6.10 -21.98
CA GLU A 217 16.08 -5.15 -22.62
C GLU A 217 15.35 -3.89 -23.12
N LYS A 218 14.21 -4.05 -23.81
CA LYS A 218 13.46 -2.90 -24.38
C LYS A 218 12.65 -2.14 -23.34
N SER A 219 12.05 -2.82 -22.36
CA SER A 219 11.26 -2.15 -21.32
C SER A 219 12.13 -1.44 -20.27
N HIS A 220 13.39 -1.83 -20.12
CA HIS A 220 14.30 -1.30 -19.11
C HIS A 220 15.42 -0.41 -19.66
N ALA A 221 15.58 -0.30 -20.98
CA ALA A 221 16.66 0.51 -21.57
C ALA A 221 16.72 1.95 -21.03
N GLU A 222 15.56 2.63 -20.95
CA GLU A 222 15.49 4.01 -20.45
C GLU A 222 15.69 4.08 -18.92
N ILE A 223 15.15 3.11 -18.16
CA ILE A 223 15.36 2.99 -16.71
C ILE A 223 16.85 2.82 -16.39
N LEU A 224 17.51 1.88 -17.07
CA LEU A 224 18.93 1.60 -16.87
C LEU A 224 19.80 2.78 -17.31
N ARG A 225 19.39 3.51 -18.36
CA ARG A 225 20.06 4.76 -18.75
C ARG A 225 20.05 5.77 -17.60
N TRP A 226 18.93 5.97 -16.89
CA TRP A 226 18.88 6.89 -15.74
C TRP A 226 19.90 6.53 -14.67
N VAL A 227 20.07 5.23 -14.40
CA VAL A 227 21.05 4.73 -13.44
C VAL A 227 22.48 4.93 -13.94
N HIS A 228 22.78 4.53 -15.18
CA HIS A 228 24.11 4.63 -15.78
C HIS A 228 24.60 6.07 -15.94
N ASP A 229 23.69 6.99 -16.29
CA ASP A 229 23.98 8.42 -16.41
C ASP A 229 24.05 9.10 -15.04
N GLY A 230 23.81 8.37 -13.94
CA GLY A 230 23.89 8.87 -12.57
C GLY A 230 22.71 9.76 -12.15
N LEU A 231 21.62 9.77 -12.92
CA LEU A 231 20.41 10.54 -12.61
C LEU A 231 19.66 9.95 -11.42
N VAL A 232 19.62 8.62 -11.30
CA VAL A 232 18.86 7.87 -10.29
C VAL A 232 19.80 6.92 -9.53
N GLN A 233 19.66 6.83 -8.21
CA GLN A 233 20.54 6.02 -7.35
C GLN A 233 19.87 4.77 -6.76
N GLY A 234 18.55 4.64 -6.90
CA GLY A 234 17.82 3.44 -6.51
C GLY A 234 16.51 3.27 -7.26
N LEU A 235 15.99 2.05 -7.22
CA LEU A 235 14.77 1.66 -7.90
C LEU A 235 13.82 0.98 -6.91
N ARG A 236 12.51 1.22 -7.05
CA ARG A 236 11.44 0.47 -6.39
C ARG A 236 10.67 -0.28 -7.47
N VAL A 237 10.58 -1.59 -7.32
CA VAL A 237 9.87 -2.47 -8.25
C VAL A 237 8.42 -2.59 -7.82
N ASP A 238 7.52 -2.15 -8.69
CA ASP A 238 6.09 -2.37 -8.59
C ASP A 238 5.71 -3.83 -8.83
N HIS A 239 4.84 -4.36 -7.98
CA HIS A 239 4.18 -5.65 -8.16
C HIS A 239 5.07 -6.81 -8.70
N PRO A 240 6.24 -7.11 -8.10
CA PRO A 240 7.07 -8.25 -8.49
C PRO A 240 6.34 -9.59 -8.37
N ASP A 241 5.30 -9.67 -7.53
CA ASP A 241 4.47 -10.87 -7.36
C ASP A 241 3.58 -11.18 -8.57
N GLY A 242 3.51 -10.32 -9.59
CA GLY A 242 2.88 -10.62 -10.89
C GLY A 242 3.83 -11.28 -11.90
N LEU A 243 5.14 -11.26 -11.65
CA LEU A 243 6.16 -11.72 -12.59
C LEU A 243 6.22 -13.26 -12.65
N ALA A 244 6.60 -13.79 -13.81
CA ALA A 244 6.78 -15.23 -13.99
C ALA A 244 7.99 -15.73 -13.18
N ASP A 245 9.13 -15.04 -13.30
CA ASP A 245 10.36 -15.30 -12.55
C ASP A 245 10.87 -14.00 -11.89
N PRO A 246 10.31 -13.62 -10.71
CA PRO A 246 10.76 -12.41 -10.01
C PRO A 246 12.22 -12.51 -9.54
N GLY A 247 12.71 -13.72 -9.22
CA GLY A 247 14.10 -13.90 -8.79
C GLY A 247 15.09 -13.62 -9.92
N GLY A 248 14.85 -14.19 -11.10
CA GLY A 248 15.62 -13.92 -12.32
C GLY A 248 15.55 -12.45 -12.72
N TYR A 249 14.36 -11.86 -12.74
CA TYR A 249 14.16 -10.44 -13.04
C TYR A 249 14.97 -9.52 -12.11
N LEU A 250 14.91 -9.74 -10.79
CA LEU A 250 15.63 -8.91 -9.82
C LEU A 250 17.16 -9.04 -9.96
N GLN A 251 17.64 -10.23 -10.31
CA GLN A 251 19.05 -10.47 -10.60
C GLN A 251 19.49 -9.73 -11.86
N GLU A 252 18.73 -9.85 -12.96
CA GLU A 252 19.01 -9.16 -14.21
C GLU A 252 18.97 -7.63 -14.06
N LEU A 253 18.02 -7.12 -13.28
CA LEU A 253 17.93 -5.70 -12.95
C LEU A 253 19.13 -5.22 -12.14
N GLN A 254 19.59 -5.97 -11.14
CA GLN A 254 20.77 -5.58 -10.36
C GLN A 254 22.05 -5.61 -11.17
N ASP A 255 22.21 -6.63 -12.03
CA ASP A 255 23.37 -6.76 -12.92
C ASP A 255 23.38 -5.62 -13.95
N GLY A 256 22.21 -5.32 -14.54
CA GLY A 256 22.03 -4.20 -15.46
C GLY A 256 22.24 -2.85 -14.79
N ALA A 257 21.78 -2.65 -13.56
CA ALA A 257 21.91 -1.38 -12.83
C ALA A 257 23.29 -1.17 -12.16
N GLY A 258 24.13 -2.21 -12.08
CA GLY A 258 25.45 -2.14 -11.45
C GLY A 258 25.42 -2.06 -9.91
N GLY A 259 24.42 -2.67 -9.26
CA GLY A 259 24.35 -2.75 -7.79
C GLY A 259 23.76 -1.51 -7.10
N VAL A 260 22.55 -1.11 -7.49
CA VAL A 260 21.80 0.02 -6.91
C VAL A 260 21.01 -0.36 -5.66
N TYR A 261 20.55 0.65 -4.92
CA TYR A 261 19.56 0.43 -3.85
C TYR A 261 18.23 0.00 -4.48
N LEU A 262 17.87 -1.27 -4.32
CA LEU A 262 16.70 -1.89 -4.96
C LEU A 262 15.67 -2.32 -3.92
N LEU A 263 14.43 -1.93 -4.11
CA LEU A 263 13.30 -2.27 -3.24
C LEU A 263 12.21 -3.00 -4.04
N VAL A 264 11.42 -3.80 -3.34
CA VAL A 264 10.27 -4.50 -3.91
C VAL A 264 9.00 -4.13 -3.16
N GLU A 265 7.93 -3.82 -3.88
CA GLU A 265 6.60 -3.82 -3.29
C GLU A 265 6.13 -5.27 -3.12
N LYS A 266 6.37 -5.84 -1.94
CA LYS A 266 5.94 -7.20 -1.63
C LYS A 266 5.25 -7.22 -0.28
N ILE A 267 4.04 -7.78 -0.27
CA ILE A 267 3.22 -7.93 0.93
C ILE A 267 3.62 -9.23 1.64
N LEU A 268 4.07 -9.13 2.89
CA LEU A 268 4.46 -10.28 3.71
C LEU A 268 3.32 -10.62 4.66
N GLU A 269 2.88 -11.88 4.66
CA GLU A 269 1.82 -12.37 5.54
C GLU A 269 2.40 -12.96 6.83
N GLY A 270 2.09 -12.35 7.98
CA GLY A 270 2.54 -12.83 9.30
C GLY A 270 4.07 -12.95 9.39
N ASP A 271 4.55 -14.16 9.71
CA ASP A 271 6.00 -14.47 9.81
C ASP A 271 6.65 -14.83 8.45
N GLU A 272 5.99 -14.56 7.31
CA GLU A 272 6.58 -14.76 5.98
C GLU A 272 7.89 -13.97 5.83
N LEU A 273 8.87 -14.58 5.15
CA LEU A 273 10.15 -13.96 4.84
C LEU A 273 10.27 -13.74 3.33
N LEU A 274 10.91 -12.62 2.95
CA LEU A 274 11.39 -12.44 1.58
C LEU A 274 12.35 -13.59 1.20
N PRO A 275 12.33 -14.07 -0.05
CA PRO A 275 13.30 -15.05 -0.52
C PRO A 275 14.75 -14.54 -0.29
N PRO A 276 15.61 -15.29 0.41
CA PRO A 276 16.94 -14.82 0.80
C PRO A 276 17.90 -14.68 -0.39
N SER A 277 17.56 -15.24 -1.55
CA SER A 277 18.32 -15.12 -2.80
C SER A 277 18.06 -13.82 -3.55
N TRP A 278 17.03 -13.04 -3.20
CA TRP A 278 16.71 -11.81 -3.91
C TRP A 278 17.75 -10.73 -3.60
N PRO A 279 18.38 -10.11 -4.63
CA PRO A 279 19.41 -9.09 -4.43
C PRO A 279 18.79 -7.70 -4.16
N VAL A 280 17.93 -7.62 -3.14
CA VAL A 280 17.16 -6.42 -2.78
C VAL A 280 17.54 -5.92 -1.38
N ALA A 281 17.31 -4.64 -1.13
CA ALA A 281 17.48 -4.04 0.19
C ALA A 281 16.32 -4.37 1.16
N GLY A 282 15.13 -4.71 0.62
CA GLY A 282 13.95 -5.10 1.37
C GLY A 282 12.65 -4.71 0.67
N THR A 283 11.58 -4.58 1.46
CA THR A 283 10.24 -4.21 1.02
C THR A 283 10.04 -2.68 1.03
N THR A 284 8.86 -2.24 0.59
CA THR A 284 8.36 -0.87 0.78
C THR A 284 7.81 -0.57 2.19
N GLY A 285 7.85 -1.53 3.12
CA GLY A 285 7.68 -1.28 4.55
C GLY A 285 6.29 -1.49 5.16
N TYR A 286 5.36 -2.15 4.45
CA TYR A 286 4.06 -2.54 5.01
C TYR A 286 4.18 -3.50 6.22
N ASP A 287 5.19 -4.37 6.23
CA ASP A 287 5.53 -5.22 7.37
C ASP A 287 5.90 -4.40 8.62
N ALA A 288 6.50 -3.21 8.43
CA ALA A 288 6.81 -2.29 9.53
C ALA A 288 5.59 -1.51 10.00
N LEU A 289 4.74 -1.09 9.06
CA LEU A 289 3.48 -0.41 9.36
C LEU A 289 2.65 -1.26 10.34
N GLY A 290 2.48 -2.55 10.02
CA GLY A 290 1.69 -3.46 10.83
C GLY A 290 2.16 -3.60 12.27
N ASP A 291 3.48 -3.63 12.52
CA ASP A 291 4.05 -3.68 13.86
C ASP A 291 3.81 -2.39 14.65
N VAL A 292 4.03 -1.25 14.01
CA VAL A 292 3.90 0.08 14.64
C VAL A 292 2.44 0.36 15.03
N ASP A 293 1.49 0.02 14.16
CA ASP A 293 0.08 0.20 14.49
C ASP A 293 -0.34 -0.71 15.65
N ARG A 294 0.05 -2.00 15.62
CA ARG A 294 -0.39 -3.00 16.60
C ARG A 294 0.17 -2.76 18.01
N VAL A 295 1.36 -2.19 18.15
CA VAL A 295 1.90 -1.88 19.48
C VAL A 295 1.12 -0.74 20.15
N LEU A 296 0.43 0.10 19.38
CA LEU A 296 -0.37 1.21 19.89
C LEU A 296 -1.83 0.84 20.22
N VAL A 297 -2.27 -0.38 19.91
CA VAL A 297 -3.63 -0.87 20.19
C VAL A 297 -3.73 -1.44 21.62
N ASP A 298 -4.81 -1.10 22.35
CA ASP A 298 -5.07 -1.65 23.69
C ASP A 298 -5.63 -3.08 23.61
N PRO A 299 -4.88 -4.12 24.02
CA PRO A 299 -5.40 -5.49 24.02
C PRO A 299 -6.66 -5.67 24.89
N ALA A 300 -6.88 -4.80 25.89
CA ALA A 300 -8.07 -4.86 26.74
C ALA A 300 -9.37 -4.54 25.97
N GLY A 301 -9.28 -3.85 24.83
CA GLY A 301 -10.43 -3.57 23.97
C GLY A 301 -10.95 -4.79 23.22
N LYS A 302 -10.09 -5.80 22.99
CA LYS A 302 -10.36 -6.94 22.11
C LYS A 302 -11.66 -7.67 22.44
N PRO A 303 -11.95 -8.09 23.70
CA PRO A 303 -13.13 -8.89 23.99
C PRO A 303 -14.45 -8.16 23.69
N ARG A 304 -14.49 -6.83 23.91
CA ARG A 304 -15.68 -6.01 23.66
C ARG A 304 -15.89 -5.79 22.17
N LEU A 305 -14.83 -5.47 21.44
CA LEU A 305 -14.89 -5.28 19.99
C LEU A 305 -15.16 -6.59 19.23
N ASP A 306 -14.62 -7.72 19.69
CA ASP A 306 -14.97 -9.06 19.17
C ASP A 306 -16.47 -9.33 19.34
N ALA A 307 -17.03 -9.01 20.49
CA ALA A 307 -18.45 -9.21 20.77
C ALA A 307 -19.34 -8.28 19.93
N LEU A 308 -18.91 -7.03 19.71
CA LEU A 308 -19.59 -6.09 18.82
C LEU A 308 -19.59 -6.60 17.38
N GLU A 309 -18.44 -7.01 16.86
CA GLU A 309 -18.31 -7.55 15.50
C GLU A 309 -19.22 -8.77 15.30
N ALA A 310 -19.23 -9.72 16.25
CA ALA A 310 -20.11 -10.87 16.18
C ALA A 310 -21.60 -10.48 16.14
N ARG A 311 -22.03 -9.47 16.92
CA ARG A 311 -23.41 -8.95 16.87
C ARG A 311 -23.74 -8.28 15.55
N LEU A 312 -22.82 -7.51 14.98
CA LEU A 312 -23.05 -6.83 13.70
C LEU A 312 -23.20 -7.83 12.55
N HIS A 313 -22.50 -8.96 12.61
CA HIS A 313 -22.59 -10.04 11.62
C HIS A 313 -23.67 -11.10 11.89
N ASP A 314 -24.38 -11.02 13.02
CA ASP A 314 -25.23 -12.11 13.53
C ASP A 314 -24.50 -13.47 13.56
N ALA A 315 -23.22 -13.44 13.95
CA ALA A 315 -22.32 -14.59 13.94
C ALA A 315 -22.35 -15.34 15.28
N ALA A 316 -22.47 -16.68 15.22
CA ALA A 316 -22.42 -17.54 16.41
C ALA A 316 -20.99 -17.95 16.84
N GLY A 317 -20.00 -17.75 15.97
CA GLY A 317 -18.60 -18.15 16.19
C GLY A 317 -17.72 -17.04 16.76
N SER A 318 -16.45 -17.36 16.99
CA SER A 318 -15.43 -16.39 17.39
C SER A 318 -15.08 -15.41 16.27
N ALA A 319 -14.56 -14.24 16.64
CA ALA A 319 -14.12 -13.24 15.68
C ALA A 319 -12.98 -13.72 14.75
N ALA A 320 -12.19 -14.71 15.19
CA ALA A 320 -11.15 -15.34 14.37
C ALA A 320 -11.74 -16.30 13.34
N GLU A 321 -12.75 -17.09 13.71
CA GLU A 321 -13.48 -17.96 12.77
C GLU A 321 -14.24 -17.15 11.73
N LEU A 322 -14.84 -16.03 12.14
CA LEU A 322 -15.48 -15.08 11.24
C LEU A 322 -14.47 -14.51 10.22
N TRP A 323 -13.32 -14.04 10.68
CA TRP A 323 -12.26 -13.54 9.79
C TRP A 323 -11.79 -14.60 8.80
N ALA A 324 -11.49 -15.82 9.27
CA ALA A 324 -11.05 -16.91 8.41
C ALA A 324 -12.11 -17.27 7.34
N GLU A 325 -13.39 -17.24 7.70
CA GLU A 325 -14.49 -17.50 6.76
C GLU A 325 -14.72 -16.32 5.79
N LEU A 326 -14.54 -15.06 6.22
CA LEU A 326 -14.58 -13.89 5.35
C LEU A 326 -13.45 -13.94 4.31
N VAL A 327 -12.20 -14.17 4.73
CA VAL A 327 -11.05 -14.32 3.84
C VAL A 327 -11.33 -15.40 2.80
N ARG A 328 -11.74 -16.58 3.25
CA ARG A 328 -12.01 -17.71 2.36
C ARG A 328 -13.14 -17.42 1.39
N SER A 329 -14.30 -16.98 1.88
CA SER A 329 -15.49 -16.74 1.05
C SER A 329 -15.26 -15.62 0.04
N CYS A 330 -14.49 -14.59 0.39
CA CYS A 330 -14.16 -13.49 -0.50
C CYS A 330 -13.12 -13.92 -1.56
N LYS A 331 -12.04 -14.59 -1.18
CA LYS A 331 -11.08 -15.19 -2.14
C LYS A 331 -11.78 -16.13 -3.12
N ARG A 332 -12.70 -16.95 -2.61
CA ARG A 332 -13.51 -17.86 -3.43
C ARG A 332 -14.39 -17.11 -4.43
N ARG A 333 -15.08 -16.06 -3.99
CA ARG A 333 -15.88 -15.19 -4.88
C ARG A 333 -15.03 -14.58 -5.98
N ILE A 334 -13.82 -14.13 -5.67
CA ILE A 334 -12.90 -13.56 -6.66
C ILE A 334 -12.45 -14.63 -7.67
N ALA A 335 -12.07 -15.82 -7.22
CA ALA A 335 -11.65 -16.91 -8.09
C ALA A 335 -12.79 -17.44 -9.00
N ASP A 336 -14.02 -17.45 -8.51
CA ASP A 336 -15.20 -17.89 -9.26
C ASP A 336 -15.80 -16.77 -10.14
N GLY A 337 -15.54 -15.50 -9.81
CA GLY A 337 -16.06 -14.33 -10.50
C GLY A 337 -14.99 -13.64 -11.34
N ILE A 338 -14.57 -12.44 -10.91
CA ILE A 338 -13.75 -11.55 -11.74
C ILE A 338 -12.39 -12.14 -12.16
N LEU A 339 -11.81 -13.10 -11.44
CA LEU A 339 -10.54 -13.75 -11.83
C LEU A 339 -10.73 -15.17 -12.38
N ASN A 340 -11.93 -15.55 -12.81
CA ASN A 340 -12.18 -16.91 -13.28
C ASN A 340 -11.46 -17.21 -14.61
N SER A 341 -11.20 -16.21 -15.45
CA SER A 341 -10.37 -16.30 -16.64
C SER A 341 -8.98 -16.84 -16.32
N GLU A 342 -8.35 -16.36 -15.24
CA GLU A 342 -7.04 -16.80 -14.76
C GLU A 342 -7.09 -18.24 -14.23
N VAL A 343 -8.12 -18.58 -13.44
CA VAL A 343 -8.34 -19.96 -12.93
C VAL A 343 -8.49 -20.94 -14.08
N ARG A 344 -9.34 -20.61 -15.06
CA ARG A 344 -9.56 -21.44 -16.26
C ARG A 344 -8.30 -21.57 -17.09
N ARG A 345 -7.46 -20.54 -17.16
CA ARG A 345 -6.17 -20.60 -17.84
C ARG A 345 -5.22 -21.59 -17.17
N ILE A 346 -5.12 -21.58 -15.85
CA ILE A 346 -4.32 -22.59 -15.12
C ILE A 346 -4.86 -23.99 -15.38
N ALA A 347 -6.18 -24.17 -15.33
CA ALA A 347 -6.82 -25.46 -15.60
C ALA A 347 -6.52 -25.99 -17.02
N ARG A 348 -6.47 -25.12 -18.04
CA ARG A 348 -6.08 -25.51 -19.42
C ARG A 348 -4.63 -25.98 -19.54
N LEU A 349 -3.75 -25.57 -18.63
CA LEU A 349 -2.35 -26.00 -18.58
C LEU A 349 -2.16 -27.31 -17.80
N LEU A 350 -3.21 -27.83 -17.17
CA LEU A 350 -3.19 -29.05 -16.38
C LEU A 350 -3.88 -30.20 -17.14
N PRO A 351 -3.63 -31.46 -16.78
CA PRO A 351 -4.35 -32.59 -17.36
C PRO A 351 -5.85 -32.44 -17.16
N GLU A 352 -6.63 -32.77 -18.18
CA GLU A 352 -8.08 -32.75 -18.09
C GLU A 352 -8.57 -33.79 -17.08
N ALA A 353 -9.18 -33.33 -15.99
CA ALA A 353 -9.81 -34.14 -14.98
C ALA A 353 -11.14 -33.51 -14.53
N PRO A 354 -12.09 -34.29 -13.98
CA PRO A 354 -13.29 -33.75 -13.36
C PRO A 354 -12.95 -32.67 -12.33
N ASP A 355 -13.69 -31.57 -12.37
CA ASP A 355 -13.61 -30.47 -11.40
C ASP A 355 -12.23 -29.77 -11.32
N THR A 356 -11.38 -29.87 -12.36
CA THR A 356 -10.05 -29.23 -12.39
C THR A 356 -10.11 -27.73 -12.10
N VAL A 357 -11.09 -27.02 -12.69
CA VAL A 357 -11.28 -25.58 -12.45
C VAL A 357 -11.64 -25.30 -10.99
N ASP A 358 -12.55 -26.09 -10.40
CA ASP A 358 -12.96 -25.96 -8.99
C ASP A 358 -11.79 -26.28 -8.04
N ALA A 359 -11.01 -27.32 -8.34
CA ALA A 359 -9.83 -27.69 -7.56
C ALA A 359 -8.75 -26.60 -7.57
N VAL A 360 -8.51 -25.95 -8.72
CA VAL A 360 -7.59 -24.80 -8.81
C VAL A 360 -8.14 -23.61 -8.01
N ALA A 361 -9.44 -23.27 -8.17
CA ALA A 361 -10.07 -22.19 -7.42
C ALA A 361 -10.00 -22.42 -5.90
N GLU A 362 -10.22 -23.66 -5.44
CA GLU A 362 -10.12 -24.02 -4.02
C GLU A 362 -8.68 -23.92 -3.51
N LEU A 363 -7.68 -24.37 -4.29
CA LEU A 363 -6.27 -24.19 -3.92
C LEU A 363 -5.88 -22.72 -3.78
N LEU A 364 -6.28 -21.85 -4.72
CA LEU A 364 -6.04 -20.41 -4.66
C LEU A 364 -6.71 -19.79 -3.43
N THR A 365 -7.95 -20.24 -3.14
CA THR A 365 -8.72 -19.82 -1.96
C THR A 365 -8.01 -20.18 -0.66
N CYS A 366 -7.48 -21.41 -0.56
CA CYS A 366 -6.77 -21.91 0.62
C CYS A 366 -5.31 -21.45 0.73
N PHE A 367 -4.77 -20.76 -0.28
CA PHE A 367 -3.36 -20.36 -0.27
C PHE A 367 -3.09 -19.30 0.82
N PRO A 368 -2.16 -19.53 1.77
CA PRO A 368 -2.05 -18.72 2.98
C PRO A 368 -1.23 -17.42 2.82
N VAL A 369 -0.43 -17.31 1.76
CA VAL A 369 0.40 -16.14 1.46
C VAL A 369 0.03 -15.58 0.09
N TYR A 370 0.65 -14.49 -0.35
CA TYR A 370 0.44 -13.96 -1.69
C TYR A 370 0.80 -14.98 -2.77
N ARG A 371 2.00 -15.54 -2.73
CA ARG A 371 2.46 -16.59 -3.65
C ARG A 371 3.65 -17.36 -3.09
N SER A 372 3.97 -18.47 -3.73
CA SER A 372 5.26 -19.13 -3.56
C SER A 372 6.28 -18.59 -4.60
N TYR A 373 7.54 -19.00 -4.43
CA TYR A 373 8.66 -18.73 -5.34
C TYR A 373 9.44 -20.03 -5.55
N LEU A 374 8.78 -21.01 -6.16
CA LEU A 374 9.24 -22.40 -6.15
C LEU A 374 10.72 -22.54 -6.57
N PRO A 375 11.50 -23.37 -5.85
CA PRO A 375 11.08 -24.29 -4.78
C PRO A 375 10.86 -23.64 -3.41
N PHE A 376 11.15 -22.34 -3.24
CA PHE A 376 10.91 -21.63 -1.97
C PHE A 376 9.41 -21.41 -1.75
N GLY A 377 8.92 -21.66 -0.52
CA GLY A 377 7.51 -21.51 -0.17
C GLY A 377 6.60 -22.66 -0.64
N VAL A 378 7.16 -23.81 -1.03
CA VAL A 378 6.38 -25.01 -1.42
C VAL A 378 5.48 -25.51 -0.27
N GLU A 379 5.88 -25.29 0.97
CA GLU A 379 5.12 -25.60 2.18
C GLU A 379 3.79 -24.83 2.27
N HIS A 380 3.68 -23.66 1.63
CA HIS A 380 2.43 -22.91 1.54
C HIS A 380 1.43 -23.61 0.61
N LEU A 381 1.91 -24.18 -0.51
CA LEU A 381 1.09 -25.01 -1.40
C LEU A 381 0.62 -26.28 -0.69
N ASP A 382 1.50 -26.93 0.06
CA ASP A 382 1.14 -28.13 0.84
C ASP A 382 0.12 -27.81 1.93
N THR A 383 0.21 -26.63 2.54
CA THR A 383 -0.77 -26.15 3.52
C THR A 383 -2.11 -25.85 2.87
N ALA A 384 -2.12 -25.17 1.73
CA ALA A 384 -3.33 -24.91 0.95
C ALA A 384 -4.02 -26.22 0.52
N ALA A 385 -3.25 -27.19 0.04
CA ALA A 385 -3.76 -28.49 -0.38
C ALA A 385 -4.38 -29.29 0.76
N ARG A 386 -3.79 -29.24 1.96
CA ARG A 386 -4.34 -29.90 3.15
C ARG A 386 -5.67 -29.27 3.55
N ALA A 387 -5.72 -27.94 3.64
CA ALA A 387 -6.92 -27.20 3.97
C ALA A 387 -8.05 -27.44 2.94
N ALA A 388 -7.72 -27.41 1.64
CA ALA A 388 -8.66 -27.70 0.56
C ALA A 388 -9.24 -29.12 0.68
N ARG A 389 -8.41 -30.14 0.94
CA ARG A 389 -8.86 -31.54 1.11
C ARG A 389 -9.71 -31.77 2.34
N GLU A 390 -9.40 -31.10 3.45
CA GLU A 390 -10.17 -31.20 4.69
C GLU A 390 -11.57 -30.59 4.52
N ARG A 391 -11.67 -29.48 3.78
CA ARG A 391 -12.93 -28.77 3.57
C ARG A 391 -13.77 -29.33 2.42
N ARG A 392 -13.12 -29.80 1.34
CA ARG A 392 -13.74 -30.30 0.10
C ARG A 392 -13.18 -31.70 -0.24
N PRO A 393 -13.52 -32.73 0.56
CA PRO A 393 -12.96 -34.08 0.38
C PRO A 393 -13.29 -34.71 -0.98
N GLU A 394 -14.36 -34.27 -1.64
CA GLU A 394 -14.72 -34.70 -3.00
C GLU A 394 -13.70 -34.24 -4.07
N LEU A 395 -12.94 -33.16 -3.82
CA LEU A 395 -11.88 -32.70 -4.72
C LEU A 395 -10.54 -33.42 -4.47
N ALA A 396 -10.44 -34.29 -3.47
CA ALA A 396 -9.15 -34.81 -3.00
C ALA A 396 -8.36 -35.61 -4.06
N GLU A 397 -9.04 -36.37 -4.91
CA GLU A 397 -8.40 -37.14 -5.99
C GLU A 397 -7.88 -36.21 -7.09
N THR A 398 -8.69 -35.23 -7.53
CA THR A 398 -8.28 -34.20 -8.48
C THR A 398 -7.10 -33.41 -7.92
N LEU A 399 -7.18 -32.89 -6.69
CA LEU A 399 -6.08 -32.18 -6.05
C LEU A 399 -4.79 -33.00 -6.01
N ALA A 400 -4.87 -34.29 -5.66
CA ALA A 400 -3.72 -35.18 -5.64
C ALA A 400 -3.08 -35.36 -7.02
N SER A 401 -3.88 -35.36 -8.09
CA SER A 401 -3.36 -35.44 -9.46
C SER A 401 -2.68 -34.14 -9.90
N LEU A 402 -3.17 -32.96 -9.49
CA LEU A 402 -2.64 -31.64 -9.89
C LEU A 402 -1.34 -31.24 -9.17
N LEU A 403 -1.17 -31.63 -7.90
CA LEU A 403 -0.06 -31.17 -7.06
C LEU A 403 1.35 -31.45 -7.60
N PRO A 404 1.65 -32.60 -8.23
CA PRO A 404 2.98 -32.84 -8.81
C PRO A 404 3.41 -31.77 -9.82
N MET A 405 2.51 -31.29 -10.68
CA MET A 405 2.83 -30.24 -11.64
C MET A 405 2.87 -28.86 -10.97
N LEU A 406 1.99 -28.59 -10.00
CA LEU A 406 2.02 -27.33 -9.26
C LEU A 406 3.23 -27.19 -8.33
N ARG A 407 3.95 -28.29 -8.02
CA ARG A 407 5.22 -28.29 -7.28
C ARG A 407 6.45 -28.16 -8.17
N ASP A 408 6.30 -28.35 -9.48
CA ASP A 408 7.40 -28.25 -10.44
C ASP A 408 7.54 -26.79 -10.89
N SER A 409 8.62 -26.12 -10.47
CA SER A 409 8.89 -24.72 -10.82
C SER A 409 9.02 -24.48 -12.32
N ALA A 410 9.33 -25.51 -13.12
CA ALA A 410 9.42 -25.41 -14.58
C ALA A 410 8.08 -25.63 -15.28
N HIS A 411 7.05 -26.10 -14.58
CA HIS A 411 5.77 -26.38 -15.20
C HIS A 411 4.97 -25.08 -15.41
N PRO A 412 4.44 -24.81 -16.63
CA PRO A 412 3.72 -23.56 -16.92
C PRO A 412 2.52 -23.29 -15.99
N ALA A 413 1.80 -24.34 -15.59
CA ALA A 413 0.70 -24.21 -14.63
C ALA A 413 1.17 -23.72 -13.25
N ALA A 414 2.36 -24.14 -12.78
CA ALA A 414 2.90 -23.69 -11.49
C ALA A 414 3.33 -22.23 -11.55
N VAL A 415 3.99 -21.81 -12.63
CA VAL A 415 4.33 -20.40 -12.87
C VAL A 415 3.06 -19.56 -12.88
N ARG A 416 2.04 -19.98 -13.65
CA ARG A 416 0.78 -19.24 -13.75
C ARG A 416 -0.01 -19.20 -12.44
N PHE A 417 -0.01 -20.29 -11.68
CA PHE A 417 -0.61 -20.35 -10.35
C PHE A 417 0.03 -19.32 -9.41
N GLN A 418 1.37 -19.25 -9.38
CA GLN A 418 2.10 -18.27 -8.56
C GLN A 418 1.82 -16.82 -8.99
N GLN A 419 1.63 -16.55 -10.29
CA GLN A 419 1.19 -15.22 -10.77
C GLN A 419 -0.26 -14.89 -10.39
N THR A 420 -1.08 -15.89 -10.04
CA THR A 420 -2.53 -15.73 -9.82
C THR A 420 -2.93 -15.72 -8.36
N SER A 421 -2.25 -16.48 -7.49
CA SER A 421 -2.57 -16.53 -6.06
C SER A 421 -2.52 -15.15 -5.39
N GLY A 422 -1.56 -14.31 -5.79
CA GLY A 422 -1.42 -12.95 -5.25
C GLY A 422 -2.57 -12.04 -5.67
N MET A 423 -3.09 -12.21 -6.89
CA MET A 423 -4.25 -11.46 -7.37
C MET A 423 -5.52 -11.85 -6.60
N VAL A 424 -5.71 -13.15 -6.35
CA VAL A 424 -6.83 -13.65 -5.53
C VAL A 424 -6.71 -13.19 -4.08
N MET A 425 -5.49 -13.12 -3.53
CA MET A 425 -5.24 -12.59 -2.19
C MET A 425 -5.59 -11.11 -2.10
N ALA A 426 -4.99 -10.26 -2.94
CA ALA A 426 -5.22 -8.81 -2.92
C ALA A 426 -6.70 -8.45 -3.11
N LYS A 427 -7.33 -8.99 -4.17
CA LYS A 427 -8.74 -8.69 -4.47
C LYS A 427 -9.70 -9.33 -3.47
N GLY A 428 -9.37 -10.50 -2.92
CA GLY A 428 -10.24 -11.22 -1.98
C GLY A 428 -10.15 -10.71 -0.55
N VAL A 429 -8.96 -10.29 -0.12
CA VAL A 429 -8.68 -9.87 1.26
C VAL A 429 -8.65 -8.36 1.37
N GLU A 430 -7.70 -7.70 0.72
CA GLU A 430 -7.48 -6.26 0.88
C GLU A 430 -8.63 -5.41 0.31
N ASP A 431 -9.17 -5.81 -0.83
CA ASP A 431 -10.23 -5.10 -1.54
C ASP A 431 -11.62 -5.72 -1.31
N THR A 432 -11.78 -6.64 -0.36
CA THR A 432 -13.10 -7.16 -0.01
C THR A 432 -13.22 -7.53 1.46
N ALA A 433 -12.45 -8.50 1.96
CA ALA A 433 -12.58 -8.94 3.36
C ALA A 433 -12.30 -7.80 4.37
N PHE A 434 -11.33 -6.93 4.10
CA PHE A 434 -11.08 -5.72 4.91
C PHE A 434 -12.27 -4.77 4.97
N TYR A 435 -13.11 -4.72 3.93
CA TYR A 435 -14.31 -3.89 3.93
C TYR A 435 -15.52 -4.59 4.56
N ARG A 436 -15.36 -5.85 4.96
CA ARG A 436 -16.38 -6.66 5.63
C ARG A 436 -16.08 -6.95 7.09
N TYR A 437 -14.85 -6.72 7.56
CA TYR A 437 -14.45 -7.01 8.93
C TYR A 437 -14.23 -5.71 9.71
N SER A 438 -15.25 -5.22 10.41
CA SER A 438 -15.29 -3.84 10.92
C SER A 438 -14.75 -3.65 12.34
N ARG A 439 -14.24 -4.73 12.96
CA ARG A 439 -13.87 -4.78 14.39
C ARG A 439 -13.06 -3.58 14.87
N LEU A 440 -11.97 -3.27 14.15
CA LEU A 440 -11.13 -2.08 14.36
C LEU A 440 -10.39 -1.77 13.05
N THR A 441 -10.90 -0.82 12.29
CA THR A 441 -10.51 -0.62 10.89
C THR A 441 -9.12 0.00 10.69
N SER A 442 -8.46 0.44 11.76
CA SER A 442 -7.03 0.78 11.73
C SER A 442 -6.13 -0.44 11.48
N LEU A 443 -6.62 -1.65 11.71
CA LEU A 443 -5.89 -2.90 11.46
C LEU A 443 -6.14 -3.49 10.06
N ASN A 444 -7.10 -2.93 9.32
CA ASN A 444 -7.48 -3.35 7.97
C ASN A 444 -6.68 -2.54 6.96
N GLU A 445 -5.39 -2.85 6.90
CA GLU A 445 -4.41 -2.11 6.12
C GLU A 445 -3.58 -3.07 5.27
N VAL A 446 -3.06 -2.59 4.14
CA VAL A 446 -2.21 -3.35 3.22
C VAL A 446 -1.05 -3.99 3.99
N GLY A 447 -0.89 -5.30 3.87
CA GLY A 447 0.07 -6.10 4.64
C GLY A 447 -0.23 -6.31 6.13
N GLY A 448 -1.40 -5.90 6.61
CA GLY A 448 -1.88 -6.23 7.93
C GLY A 448 -2.74 -7.50 7.94
N ASP A 449 -2.61 -8.32 8.97
CA ASP A 449 -3.62 -9.32 9.35
C ASP A 449 -4.53 -8.78 10.46
N PRO A 450 -5.79 -8.39 10.18
CA PRO A 450 -6.72 -7.91 11.18
C PRO A 450 -6.96 -8.90 12.32
N SER A 451 -6.66 -10.19 12.15
CA SER A 451 -6.80 -11.21 13.20
C SER A 451 -5.82 -10.98 14.36
N GLU A 452 -4.59 -10.53 14.06
CA GLU A 452 -3.60 -10.09 15.04
C GLU A 452 -3.97 -8.68 15.54
N PHE A 453 -4.78 -8.66 16.61
CA PHE A 453 -5.39 -7.43 17.13
C PHE A 453 -4.39 -6.41 17.71
N SER A 454 -3.34 -6.89 18.36
CA SER A 454 -2.33 -6.06 19.02
C SER A 454 -1.09 -6.90 19.28
N ILE A 455 0.07 -6.26 19.41
CA ILE A 455 1.30 -6.87 19.94
C ILE A 455 1.72 -6.14 21.21
N ASP A 456 2.31 -6.85 22.16
CA ASP A 456 2.88 -6.19 23.33
C ASP A 456 4.23 -5.53 23.00
N VAL A 457 4.72 -4.71 23.94
CA VAL A 457 5.98 -3.97 23.76
C VAL A 457 7.19 -4.92 23.60
N ALA A 458 7.16 -6.09 24.24
CA ALA A 458 8.26 -7.05 24.15
C ALA A 458 8.31 -7.70 22.77
N GLU A 459 7.18 -8.12 22.23
CA GLU A 459 7.07 -8.67 20.87
C GLU A 459 7.43 -7.62 19.82
N PHE A 460 6.95 -6.37 19.97
CA PHE A 460 7.37 -5.27 19.11
C PHE A 460 8.90 -5.16 19.04
N HIS A 461 9.58 -5.20 20.19
CA HIS A 461 11.04 -5.16 20.25
C HIS A 461 11.70 -6.36 19.58
N VAL A 462 11.17 -7.58 19.74
CA VAL A 462 11.67 -8.78 19.06
C VAL A 462 11.57 -8.63 17.55
N ARG A 463 10.45 -8.12 17.02
CA ARG A 463 10.27 -7.89 15.58
C ARG A 463 11.23 -6.82 15.04
N GLN A 464 11.47 -5.76 15.80
CA GLN A 464 12.47 -4.74 15.41
C GLN A 464 13.91 -5.30 15.41
N GLN A 465 14.24 -6.20 16.34
CA GLN A 465 15.53 -6.91 16.34
C GLN A 465 15.67 -7.82 15.13
N ARG A 466 14.61 -8.54 14.73
CA ARG A 466 14.59 -9.35 13.50
C ARG A 466 14.80 -8.48 12.26
N ARG A 467 14.11 -7.33 12.15
CA ARG A 467 14.30 -6.35 11.07
C ARG A 467 15.74 -5.86 10.99
N GLN A 468 16.33 -5.47 12.14
CA GLN A 468 17.72 -5.03 12.23
C GLN A 468 18.74 -6.10 11.79
N ALA A 469 18.42 -7.39 12.00
CA ALA A 469 19.29 -8.51 11.66
C ALA A 469 19.11 -9.02 10.21
N GLY A 470 17.88 -8.99 9.68
CA GLY A 470 17.53 -9.52 8.37
C GLY A 470 17.64 -8.48 7.24
N PHE A 471 16.81 -7.44 7.30
CA PHE A 471 16.71 -6.42 6.26
C PHE A 471 16.86 -5.00 6.84
N PRO A 472 18.06 -4.63 7.34
CA PRO A 472 18.30 -3.34 8.00
C PRO A 472 18.18 -2.13 7.06
N ALA A 473 18.12 -2.37 5.75
CA ALA A 473 17.97 -1.36 4.71
C ALA A 473 16.59 -1.40 4.02
N SER A 474 15.65 -2.24 4.48
CA SER A 474 14.25 -2.23 4.03
C SER A 474 13.61 -0.89 4.36
N LEU A 475 12.61 -0.46 3.58
CA LEU A 475 11.82 0.68 4.00
C LEU A 475 10.98 0.33 5.23
N THR A 476 10.64 1.36 6.00
CA THR A 476 9.52 1.34 6.94
C THR A 476 8.54 2.44 6.51
N ALA A 477 7.25 2.14 6.44
CA ALA A 477 6.22 3.10 6.01
C ALA A 477 5.08 3.19 7.02
N LEU A 478 4.36 4.31 7.01
CA LEU A 478 3.11 4.51 7.77
C LEU A 478 1.95 4.90 6.85
N SER A 479 2.22 5.64 5.79
CA SER A 479 1.28 5.95 4.73
C SER A 479 1.96 5.76 3.38
N THR A 480 1.18 5.35 2.39
CA THR A 480 1.60 5.24 0.99
C THR A 480 0.45 5.73 0.09
N HIS A 481 0.66 5.70 -1.21
CA HIS A 481 -0.40 5.97 -2.19
C HIS A 481 -1.44 4.84 -2.28
N ASP A 482 -1.25 3.71 -1.60
CA ASP A 482 -2.15 2.54 -1.61
C ASP A 482 -2.67 2.13 -0.22
N THR A 483 -2.15 2.70 0.87
CA THR A 483 -2.73 2.48 2.19
C THR A 483 -4.22 2.83 2.18
N LYS A 484 -5.06 1.95 2.75
CA LYS A 484 -6.51 2.11 2.84
C LYS A 484 -6.88 3.34 3.66
N ARG A 485 -6.06 3.74 4.64
CA ARG A 485 -6.27 4.93 5.49
C ARG A 485 -4.93 5.60 5.82
N GLY A 486 -4.93 6.93 5.92
CA GLY A 486 -3.80 7.73 6.38
C GLY A 486 -3.39 7.38 7.82
N GLU A 487 -2.11 7.55 8.13
CA GLU A 487 -1.53 7.17 9.42
C GLU A 487 -2.21 7.82 10.63
N ASP A 488 -2.70 9.06 10.50
CA ASP A 488 -3.40 9.74 11.61
C ASP A 488 -4.89 9.40 11.69
N VAL A 489 -5.49 8.94 10.59
CA VAL A 489 -6.81 8.29 10.61
C VAL A 489 -6.72 7.02 11.44
N ARG A 490 -5.71 6.18 11.19
CA ARG A 490 -5.48 4.92 11.92
C ARG A 490 -5.11 5.19 13.38
N ALA A 491 -4.22 6.15 13.65
CA ALA A 491 -3.82 6.53 15.00
C ALA A 491 -5.00 6.93 15.89
N ARG A 492 -5.97 7.67 15.32
CA ARG A 492 -7.20 8.07 16.02
C ARG A 492 -8.18 6.91 16.18
N ILE A 493 -8.40 6.11 15.14
CA ILE A 493 -9.29 4.94 15.20
C ILE A 493 -8.80 3.95 16.27
N SER A 494 -7.49 3.72 16.39
CA SER A 494 -6.93 2.81 17.39
C SER A 494 -7.27 3.16 18.84
N VAL A 495 -7.60 4.42 19.13
CA VAL A 495 -8.07 4.87 20.46
C VAL A 495 -9.39 4.19 20.87
N ILE A 496 -10.21 3.76 19.91
CA ILE A 496 -11.46 3.01 20.17
C ILE A 496 -11.19 1.75 21.03
N ALA A 497 -10.02 1.12 20.86
CA ALA A 497 -9.64 -0.04 21.67
C ALA A 497 -9.47 0.30 23.17
N GLU A 498 -9.19 1.56 23.52
CA GLU A 498 -9.10 2.00 24.91
C GLU A 498 -10.49 2.24 25.54
N ILE A 499 -11.52 2.52 24.72
CA ILE A 499 -12.88 2.87 25.16
C ILE A 499 -13.97 2.14 24.36
N PRO A 500 -13.93 0.79 24.27
CA PRO A 500 -14.82 0.04 23.38
C PRO A 500 -16.30 0.14 23.77
N ASP A 501 -16.61 0.27 25.07
CA ASP A 501 -17.99 0.42 25.55
C ASP A 501 -18.56 1.82 25.20
N GLU A 502 -17.74 2.87 25.20
CA GLU A 502 -18.16 4.20 24.73
C GLU A 502 -18.41 4.18 23.22
N TRP A 503 -17.53 3.51 22.45
CA TRP A 503 -17.70 3.34 21.01
C TRP A 503 -18.99 2.61 20.65
N GLU A 504 -19.29 1.49 21.31
CA GLU A 504 -20.51 0.73 21.04
C GLU A 504 -21.77 1.58 21.27
N ARG A 505 -21.81 2.36 22.35
CA ARG A 505 -22.92 3.27 22.63
C ARG A 505 -23.04 4.37 21.57
N THR A 506 -21.93 5.01 21.21
CA THR A 506 -21.90 6.03 20.15
C THR A 506 -22.37 5.46 18.80
N LEU A 507 -21.89 4.28 18.42
CA LEU A 507 -22.31 3.60 17.21
C LEU A 507 -23.82 3.29 17.25
N HIS A 508 -24.35 2.85 18.39
CA HIS A 508 -25.79 2.60 18.53
C HIS A 508 -26.63 3.86 18.32
N GLU A 509 -26.21 5.00 18.89
CA GLU A 509 -26.88 6.30 18.71
C GLU A 509 -26.82 6.75 17.24
N LEU A 510 -25.65 6.66 16.60
CA LEU A 510 -25.46 7.04 15.20
C LEU A 510 -26.30 6.18 14.23
N ARG A 511 -26.34 4.86 14.45
CA ARG A 511 -27.16 3.93 13.64
C ARG A 511 -28.65 4.16 13.83
N ALA A 512 -29.10 4.66 14.98
CA ALA A 512 -30.50 5.02 15.19
C ALA A 512 -30.91 6.29 14.41
N LEU A 513 -29.99 7.25 14.27
CA LEU A 513 -30.24 8.54 13.60
C LEU A 513 -30.01 8.51 12.08
N ALA A 514 -29.09 7.67 11.62
CA ALA A 514 -28.77 7.51 10.22
C ALA A 514 -28.55 6.02 9.89
N PRO A 515 -29.63 5.23 9.86
CA PRO A 515 -29.56 3.79 9.66
C PRO A 515 -29.19 3.44 8.22
N LEU A 516 -28.39 2.38 8.11
CA LEU A 516 -28.17 1.63 6.91
C LEU A 516 -28.41 0.15 7.26
N ASP A 517 -29.07 -0.62 6.41
CA ASP A 517 -29.38 -2.04 6.69
C ASP A 517 -28.12 -2.94 6.53
N ASP A 518 -26.94 -2.48 6.98
CA ASP A 518 -25.64 -3.15 6.88
C ASP A 518 -24.74 -2.80 8.09
N GLY A 519 -24.96 -3.49 9.21
CA GLY A 519 -24.30 -3.21 10.49
C GLY A 519 -22.76 -3.16 10.46
N PRO A 520 -22.07 -4.16 9.88
CA PRO A 520 -20.61 -4.14 9.76
C PRO A 520 -20.13 -2.95 8.93
N PHE A 521 -20.81 -2.65 7.82
CA PHE A 521 -20.43 -1.52 6.99
C PHE A 521 -20.69 -0.16 7.67
N GLU A 522 -21.79 -0.01 8.42
CA GLU A 522 -22.04 1.17 9.25
C GLU A 522 -20.91 1.42 10.24
N ASN A 523 -20.46 0.38 10.95
CA ASN A 523 -19.33 0.48 11.88
C ASN A 523 -18.04 0.91 11.18
N LEU A 524 -17.74 0.34 10.01
CA LEU A 524 -16.59 0.73 9.20
C LEU A 524 -16.65 2.19 8.75
N LEU A 525 -17.82 2.65 8.30
CA LEU A 525 -18.00 4.01 7.82
C LEU A 525 -17.88 5.02 8.95
N TRP A 526 -18.50 4.78 10.10
CA TRP A 526 -18.42 5.69 11.24
C TRP A 526 -17.01 5.79 11.82
N GLN A 527 -16.24 4.69 11.85
CA GLN A 527 -14.82 4.75 12.21
C GLN A 527 -14.02 5.62 11.23
N ALA A 528 -14.29 5.52 9.92
CA ALA A 528 -13.62 6.36 8.93
C ALA A 528 -13.98 7.84 9.06
N VAL A 529 -15.26 8.15 9.32
CA VAL A 529 -15.71 9.53 9.61
C VAL A 529 -14.97 10.10 10.81
N ILE A 530 -14.91 9.37 11.93
CA ILE A 530 -14.22 9.80 13.15
C ILE A 530 -12.72 9.95 12.90
N GLY A 531 -12.09 8.98 12.25
CA GLY A 531 -10.66 8.99 11.95
C GLY A 531 -10.24 10.16 11.07
N ALA A 532 -11.03 10.47 10.03
CA ALA A 532 -10.71 11.53 9.06
C ALA A 532 -11.25 12.92 9.46
N TRP A 533 -12.01 13.04 10.56
CA TRP A 533 -12.66 14.30 10.94
C TRP A 533 -11.65 15.44 11.23
N PRO A 534 -11.92 16.68 10.80
CA PRO A 534 -12.98 17.09 9.89
C PRO A 534 -12.68 16.67 8.43
N ALA A 535 -13.70 16.16 7.74
CA ALA A 535 -13.65 15.84 6.31
C ALA A 535 -14.87 16.41 5.60
N SER A 536 -14.68 16.89 4.37
CA SER A 536 -15.77 17.40 3.54
C SER A 536 -16.73 16.27 3.13
N ARG A 537 -18.00 16.61 2.95
CA ARG A 537 -19.04 15.68 2.47
C ARG A 537 -18.59 14.90 1.23
N GLU A 538 -18.00 15.60 0.26
CA GLU A 538 -17.61 15.04 -1.03
C GLU A 538 -16.54 13.93 -0.88
N ARG A 539 -15.60 14.12 0.05
CA ARG A 539 -14.55 13.13 0.37
C ARG A 539 -15.16 11.90 1.04
N LEU A 540 -16.04 12.13 2.01
CA LEU A 540 -16.71 11.05 2.74
C LEU A 540 -17.67 10.26 1.84
N GLU A 541 -18.39 10.91 0.93
CA GLU A 541 -19.29 10.25 -0.02
C GLU A 541 -18.51 9.38 -1.01
N ALA A 542 -17.43 9.92 -1.59
CA ALA A 542 -16.57 9.18 -2.49
C ALA A 542 -15.97 7.94 -1.81
N TYR A 543 -15.46 8.10 -0.57
CA TYR A 543 -14.99 6.99 0.24
C TYR A 543 -16.10 5.97 0.51
N ALA A 544 -17.27 6.42 0.96
CA ALA A 544 -18.37 5.55 1.34
C ALA A 544 -18.83 4.68 0.16
N LEU A 545 -19.02 5.28 -1.02
CA LEU A 545 -19.40 4.56 -2.23
C LEU A 545 -18.33 3.55 -2.65
N LYS A 546 -17.05 3.95 -2.64
CA LYS A 546 -15.93 3.05 -2.95
C LYS A 546 -15.89 1.87 -1.96
N ALA A 547 -15.86 2.15 -0.66
CA ALA A 547 -15.80 1.15 0.39
C ALA A 547 -16.98 0.16 0.32
N ALA A 548 -18.21 0.64 0.03
CA ALA A 548 -19.38 -0.22 -0.09
C ALA A 548 -19.31 -1.16 -1.31
N ARG A 549 -18.79 -0.66 -2.44
CA ARG A 549 -18.61 -1.45 -3.66
C ARG A 549 -17.47 -2.45 -3.55
N GLU A 550 -16.36 -2.10 -2.88
CA GLU A 550 -15.29 -3.04 -2.51
C GLU A 550 -15.80 -4.12 -1.54
N ALA A 551 -16.64 -3.74 -0.55
CA ALA A 551 -17.28 -4.72 0.33
C ALA A 551 -18.11 -5.73 -0.47
N ALA A 552 -18.70 -5.34 -1.61
CA ALA A 552 -19.49 -6.22 -2.49
C ALA A 552 -20.61 -6.98 -1.77
N HIS A 553 -21.20 -6.38 -0.73
CA HIS A 553 -22.23 -6.97 0.11
C HIS A 553 -23.61 -6.38 -0.21
N SER A 554 -23.76 -5.06 -0.02
CA SER A 554 -25.03 -4.36 -0.24
C SER A 554 -25.14 -3.66 -1.59
N THR A 555 -24.00 -3.40 -2.25
CA THR A 555 -23.86 -2.88 -3.62
C THR A 555 -22.55 -3.42 -4.21
N THR A 556 -22.37 -3.36 -5.53
CA THR A 556 -21.14 -3.80 -6.22
C THR A 556 -20.73 -2.80 -7.30
N TRP A 557 -19.50 -2.91 -7.80
CA TRP A 557 -19.04 -2.11 -8.95
C TRP A 557 -19.82 -2.36 -10.23
N THR A 558 -20.29 -3.60 -10.42
CA THR A 558 -20.86 -4.09 -11.69
C THR A 558 -22.39 -4.07 -11.71
N GLU A 559 -23.01 -4.17 -10.54
CA GLU A 559 -24.45 -4.14 -10.32
C GLU A 559 -24.75 -3.23 -9.11
N PRO A 560 -24.76 -1.89 -9.31
CA PRO A 560 -25.03 -0.94 -8.23
C PRO A 560 -26.45 -1.08 -7.69
N ASN A 561 -26.59 -1.08 -6.37
CA ASN A 561 -27.88 -1.02 -5.69
C ASN A 561 -28.25 0.44 -5.39
N GLU A 562 -28.97 1.07 -6.33
CA GLU A 562 -29.34 2.49 -6.25
C GLU A 562 -30.07 2.89 -4.97
N ARG A 563 -30.92 2.01 -4.43
CA ARG A 563 -31.63 2.27 -3.17
C ARG A 563 -30.65 2.37 -2.00
N PHE A 564 -29.71 1.42 -1.91
CA PHE A 564 -28.68 1.42 -0.88
C PHE A 564 -27.72 2.60 -1.05
N GLU A 565 -27.24 2.86 -2.27
CA GLU A 565 -26.31 3.98 -2.51
C GLU A 565 -26.97 5.34 -2.24
N THR A 566 -28.28 5.48 -2.47
CA THR A 566 -29.02 6.70 -2.06
C THR A 566 -29.06 6.84 -0.54
N ALA A 567 -29.42 5.77 0.19
CA ALA A 567 -29.43 5.79 1.66
C ALA A 567 -28.02 6.06 2.24
N LEU A 568 -26.98 5.58 1.58
CA LEU A 568 -25.59 5.82 1.95
C LEU A 568 -25.20 7.30 1.80
N ARG A 569 -25.60 7.95 0.68
CA ARG A 569 -25.39 9.39 0.47
C ARG A 569 -26.15 10.22 1.50
N ASP A 570 -27.38 9.81 1.86
CA ASP A 570 -28.16 10.46 2.90
C ASP A 570 -27.49 10.34 4.27
N LEU A 571 -26.93 9.17 4.61
CA LEU A 571 -26.15 8.96 5.84
C LEU A 571 -24.94 9.89 5.90
N VAL A 572 -24.15 9.96 4.82
CA VAL A 572 -22.98 10.86 4.75
C VAL A 572 -23.38 12.33 4.87
N THR A 573 -24.50 12.72 4.25
CA THR A 573 -25.04 14.07 4.36
C THR A 573 -25.40 14.39 5.81
N ARG A 574 -26.10 13.49 6.51
CA ARG A 574 -26.41 13.65 7.94
C ARG A 574 -25.15 13.75 8.80
N ALA A 575 -24.11 12.97 8.50
CA ALA A 575 -22.86 12.98 9.25
C ALA A 575 -22.17 14.36 9.31
N VAL A 576 -22.45 15.25 8.34
CA VAL A 576 -21.83 16.58 8.25
C VAL A 576 -22.82 17.75 8.32
N GLU A 577 -24.11 17.51 8.12
CA GLU A 577 -25.14 18.58 8.04
C GLU A 577 -26.26 18.46 9.10
N ASP A 578 -26.47 17.30 9.72
CA ASP A 578 -27.51 17.12 10.75
C ASP A 578 -26.95 17.44 12.14
N ASP A 579 -27.51 18.45 12.81
CA ASP A 579 -26.98 18.98 14.09
C ASP A 579 -26.85 17.92 15.19
N ASP A 580 -27.78 16.97 15.29
CA ASP A 580 -27.75 15.91 16.32
C ASP A 580 -26.65 14.90 16.02
N VAL A 581 -26.52 14.48 14.76
CA VAL A 581 -25.47 13.55 14.32
C VAL A 581 -24.09 14.21 14.43
N VAL A 582 -23.94 15.46 13.97
CA VAL A 582 -22.71 16.23 14.04
C VAL A 582 -22.27 16.44 15.49
N ALA A 583 -23.21 16.66 16.42
CA ALA A 583 -22.91 16.77 17.84
C ALA A 583 -22.33 15.47 18.41
N ILE A 584 -22.89 14.31 18.04
CA ILE A 584 -22.38 13.00 18.48
C ILE A 584 -20.99 12.72 17.89
N VAL A 585 -20.81 12.94 16.58
CA VAL A 585 -19.52 12.75 15.89
C VAL A 585 -18.47 13.67 16.50
N SER A 586 -18.75 14.97 16.62
CA SER A 586 -17.81 15.95 17.16
C SER A 586 -17.47 15.66 18.62
N GLY A 587 -18.46 15.29 19.43
CA GLY A 587 -18.24 14.90 20.83
C GLY A 587 -17.35 13.68 20.98
N PHE A 588 -17.52 12.66 20.14
CA PHE A 588 -16.63 11.49 20.14
C PHE A 588 -15.24 11.84 19.60
N VAL A 589 -15.15 12.66 18.54
CA VAL A 589 -13.85 13.13 18.02
C VAL A 589 -13.09 13.90 19.09
N ASP A 590 -13.73 14.81 19.82
CA ASP A 590 -13.11 15.55 20.92
C ASP A 590 -12.62 14.63 22.04
N ARG A 591 -13.38 13.56 22.34
CA ARG A 591 -12.99 12.53 23.32
C ARG A 591 -11.70 11.81 22.92
N VAL A 592 -11.48 11.54 21.63
CA VAL A 592 -10.32 10.79 21.14
C VAL A 592 -9.21 11.66 20.55
N ARG A 593 -9.42 12.98 20.39
CA ARG A 593 -8.54 13.88 19.63
C ARG A 593 -7.10 13.88 20.14
N ALA A 594 -6.91 14.19 21.44
CA ALA A 594 -5.58 14.26 22.05
C ALA A 594 -4.86 12.90 22.06
N ALA A 595 -5.62 11.82 22.29
CA ALA A 595 -5.10 10.45 22.24
C ALA A 595 -4.67 10.06 20.81
N GLY A 596 -5.45 10.44 19.80
CA GLY A 596 -5.12 10.23 18.39
C GLY A 596 -3.86 10.97 17.98
N TRP A 597 -3.69 12.23 18.40
CA TRP A 597 -2.43 12.98 18.17
C TRP A 597 -1.25 12.36 18.88
N SER A 598 -1.42 11.88 20.12
CA SER A 598 -0.37 11.17 20.84
C SER A 598 0.06 9.91 20.09
N ASN A 599 -0.90 9.12 19.60
CA ASN A 599 -0.62 7.94 18.79
C ASN A 599 0.07 8.31 17.46
N GLY A 600 -0.35 9.39 16.79
CA GLY A 600 0.27 9.85 15.53
C GLY A 600 1.73 10.28 15.73
N LEU A 601 2.03 11.03 16.80
CA LEU A 601 3.41 11.38 17.16
C LEU A 601 4.22 10.15 17.56
N ALA A 602 3.64 9.23 18.34
CA ALA A 602 4.28 7.99 18.74
C ALA A 602 4.64 7.12 17.52
N ALA A 603 3.69 6.87 16.63
CA ALA A 603 3.89 6.12 15.40
C ALA A 603 5.01 6.74 14.55
N LYS A 604 4.96 8.07 14.32
CA LYS A 604 5.97 8.78 13.52
C LYS A 604 7.35 8.72 14.16
N LEU A 605 7.50 8.99 15.46
CA LEU A 605 8.80 8.88 16.14
C LEU A 605 9.33 7.44 16.06
N VAL A 606 8.50 6.45 16.38
CA VAL A 606 8.88 5.04 16.38
C VAL A 606 9.34 4.61 14.98
N GLN A 607 8.56 4.90 13.94
CA GLN A 607 8.91 4.52 12.57
C GLN A 607 10.20 5.23 12.10
N LEU A 608 10.30 6.55 12.28
CA LEU A 608 11.47 7.32 11.86
C LEU A 608 12.75 6.84 12.57
N SER A 609 12.65 6.45 13.85
CA SER A 609 13.80 6.05 14.66
C SER A 609 14.06 4.53 14.69
N ALA A 610 13.18 3.68 14.16
CA ALA A 610 13.35 2.23 14.13
C ALA A 610 14.40 1.74 13.10
N PRO A 611 14.84 0.47 13.19
CA PRO A 611 15.66 -0.17 12.15
C PRO A 611 14.97 -0.15 10.78
N GLY A 612 15.75 -0.01 9.71
CA GLY A 612 15.25 0.26 8.36
C GLY A 612 15.47 1.71 7.93
N VAL A 613 15.05 1.99 6.70
CA VAL A 613 15.04 3.31 6.07
C VAL A 613 13.61 3.86 6.15
N PRO A 614 13.35 4.90 6.97
CA PRO A 614 12.00 5.44 7.06
C PRO A 614 11.60 6.18 5.79
N ASP A 615 10.44 5.83 5.25
CA ASP A 615 9.75 6.56 4.20
C ASP A 615 8.76 7.58 4.80
N VAL A 616 8.67 8.73 4.16
CA VAL A 616 7.71 9.79 4.49
C VAL A 616 6.88 10.06 3.24
N TYR A 617 5.59 9.76 3.30
CA TYR A 617 4.68 10.09 2.22
C TYR A 617 4.41 11.60 2.19
N GLN A 618 4.28 12.19 1.00
CA GLN A 618 4.11 13.63 0.84
C GLN A 618 3.03 14.22 1.76
N GLY A 619 3.39 15.19 2.59
CA GLY A 619 2.48 15.86 3.52
C GLY A 619 2.30 15.13 4.87
N SER A 620 2.79 13.91 5.03
CA SER A 620 2.66 13.14 6.28
C SER A 620 3.62 13.57 7.40
N GLU A 621 4.47 14.57 7.15
CA GLU A 621 5.17 15.32 8.20
C GLU A 621 4.22 16.16 9.06
N VAL A 622 2.99 16.42 8.59
CA VAL A 622 1.86 16.93 9.39
C VAL A 622 0.74 15.87 9.46
N TRP A 623 -0.44 16.24 9.96
CA TRP A 623 -1.56 15.31 10.12
C TRP A 623 -2.07 14.78 8.77
N GLU A 624 -1.84 13.50 8.50
CA GLU A 624 -2.23 12.78 7.30
C GLU A 624 -3.57 12.07 7.52
N THR A 625 -4.64 12.79 7.21
CA THR A 625 -6.04 12.39 7.46
C THR A 625 -6.78 11.94 6.20
N SER A 626 -6.06 11.43 5.20
CA SER A 626 -6.67 10.91 3.98
C SER A 626 -7.29 9.52 4.18
N LEU A 627 -8.28 9.22 3.35
CA LEU A 627 -8.85 7.90 3.17
C LEU A 627 -8.21 7.22 1.95
N VAL A 628 -8.76 6.08 1.51
CA VAL A 628 -8.23 5.31 0.37
C VAL A 628 -8.18 6.14 -0.93
N ASP A 629 -7.26 5.77 -1.83
CA ASP A 629 -7.16 6.30 -3.21
C ASP A 629 -8.54 6.54 -3.85
N PRO A 630 -8.80 7.73 -4.44
CA PRO A 630 -7.88 8.83 -4.70
C PRO A 630 -7.70 9.86 -3.58
N ASP A 631 -8.30 9.68 -2.40
CA ASP A 631 -8.25 10.70 -1.34
C ASP A 631 -6.83 10.90 -0.77
N ASN A 632 -6.02 9.84 -0.70
CA ASN A 632 -4.60 9.87 -0.32
C ASN A 632 -3.67 10.42 -1.42
N ARG A 633 -4.20 10.84 -2.59
CA ARG A 633 -3.43 11.45 -3.68
C ARG A 633 -3.73 12.94 -3.85
N ARG A 634 -4.42 13.57 -2.90
CA ARG A 634 -4.69 15.01 -2.92
C ARG A 634 -3.40 15.84 -3.03
N PRO A 635 -3.44 17.04 -3.62
CA PRO A 635 -2.29 17.95 -3.66
C PRO A 635 -1.80 18.31 -2.26
N VAL A 636 -0.49 18.53 -2.12
CA VAL A 636 0.16 18.99 -0.90
C VAL A 636 0.60 20.44 -1.08
N ASP A 637 0.30 21.29 -0.11
CA ASP A 637 0.74 22.69 -0.11
C ASP A 637 2.11 22.82 0.57
N PHE A 638 3.16 22.64 -0.22
CA PHE A 638 4.55 22.73 0.27
C PHE A 638 4.94 24.13 0.75
N ALA A 639 4.29 25.19 0.27
CA ALA A 639 4.61 26.55 0.70
C ALA A 639 4.19 26.76 2.17
N VAL A 640 3.01 26.26 2.55
CA VAL A 640 2.54 26.27 3.95
C VAL A 640 3.47 25.45 4.84
N LEU A 641 3.87 24.26 4.39
CA LEU A 641 4.80 23.40 5.13
C LEU A 641 6.16 24.06 5.32
N ASP A 642 6.65 24.75 4.30
CA ASP A 642 7.93 25.44 4.34
C ASP A 642 7.93 26.63 5.31
N GLU A 643 6.87 27.44 5.29
CA GLU A 643 6.71 28.54 6.27
C GLU A 643 6.64 27.99 7.70
N MET A 644 5.88 26.91 7.91
CA MET A 644 5.73 26.27 9.22
C MET A 644 7.07 25.71 9.72
N LEU A 645 7.84 25.04 8.86
CA LEU A 645 9.17 24.53 9.18
C LEU A 645 10.15 25.68 9.49
N GLY A 646 10.09 26.77 8.73
CA GLY A 646 10.91 27.97 8.99
C GLY A 646 10.66 28.58 10.37
N ARG A 647 9.41 28.61 10.83
CA ARG A 647 9.05 29.05 12.19
C ARG A 647 9.59 28.11 13.26
N ILE A 648 9.47 26.79 13.05
CA ILE A 648 10.03 25.76 13.94
C ILE A 648 11.55 25.90 14.06
N ASP A 649 12.23 26.14 12.95
CA ASP A 649 13.68 26.33 12.92
C ASP A 649 14.13 27.66 13.54
N ALA A 650 13.27 28.67 13.54
CA ALA A 650 13.47 29.91 14.29
C ALA A 650 13.21 29.78 15.81
N GLY A 651 12.88 28.57 16.30
CA GLY A 651 12.72 28.27 17.74
C GLY A 651 11.27 28.24 18.22
N TRP A 652 10.27 28.24 17.32
CA TRP A 652 8.89 27.99 17.72
C TRP A 652 8.71 26.55 18.19
N MET A 653 8.25 26.39 19.43
CA MET A 653 7.79 25.11 19.98
C MET A 653 6.25 25.04 19.83
N PRO A 654 5.73 24.40 18.77
CA PRO A 654 4.30 24.32 18.52
C PRO A 654 3.56 23.48 19.56
N PRO A 655 2.36 23.88 20.02
CA PRO A 655 1.51 22.99 20.80
C PRO A 655 1.06 21.78 19.96
N VAL A 656 0.61 20.73 20.62
CA VAL A 656 -0.08 19.61 19.96
C VAL A 656 -1.52 20.03 19.68
N ASP A 657 -1.78 20.49 18.46
CA ASP A 657 -3.09 20.98 18.02
C ASP A 657 -3.38 20.57 16.55
N ASP A 658 -4.50 21.06 16.01
CA ASP A 658 -4.96 20.77 14.65
C ASP A 658 -4.01 21.26 13.54
N SER A 659 -3.02 22.13 13.84
CA SER A 659 -2.09 22.65 12.82
C SER A 659 -1.13 21.58 12.28
N GLY A 660 -0.89 20.51 13.02
CA GLY A 660 0.11 19.48 12.68
C GLY A 660 1.56 19.91 12.90
N ALA A 661 1.81 21.14 13.37
CA ALA A 661 3.16 21.67 13.54
C ALA A 661 3.99 20.86 14.55
N ALA A 662 3.37 20.30 15.59
CA ALA A 662 4.06 19.38 16.52
C ALA A 662 4.60 18.13 15.82
N LYS A 663 3.87 17.58 14.84
CA LYS A 663 4.33 16.44 14.05
C LYS A 663 5.42 16.84 13.06
N LEU A 664 5.35 18.05 12.50
CA LEU A 664 6.41 18.60 11.64
C LEU A 664 7.71 18.80 12.43
N LEU A 665 7.60 19.27 13.67
CA LEU A 665 8.73 19.36 14.59
C LEU A 665 9.36 17.97 14.81
N VAL A 666 8.58 16.98 15.24
CA VAL A 666 9.09 15.62 15.47
C VAL A 666 9.74 15.05 14.21
N THR A 667 9.04 15.12 13.08
CA THR A 667 9.52 14.60 11.80
C THR A 667 10.85 15.24 11.41
N SER A 668 10.94 16.57 11.44
CA SER A 668 12.15 17.28 11.03
C SER A 668 13.34 16.97 11.93
N ARG A 669 13.14 16.94 13.26
CA ARG A 669 14.23 16.71 14.23
C ARG A 669 14.77 15.28 14.14
N VAL A 670 13.89 14.28 13.99
CA VAL A 670 14.31 12.87 13.88
C VAL A 670 15.02 12.60 12.54
N LEU A 671 14.48 13.12 11.43
CA LEU A 671 15.11 12.96 10.11
C LEU A 671 16.50 13.60 10.06
N ARG A 672 16.65 14.84 10.54
CA ARG A 672 17.95 15.52 10.63
C ARG A 672 18.91 14.76 11.54
N ALA A 673 18.47 14.29 12.70
CA ALA A 673 19.31 13.48 13.59
C ALA A 673 19.85 12.23 12.88
N ARG A 674 19.01 11.53 12.11
CA ARG A 674 19.42 10.34 11.34
C ARG A 674 20.36 10.64 10.19
N ARG A 675 20.10 11.71 9.46
CA ARG A 675 20.91 12.14 8.32
C ARG A 675 22.29 12.60 8.78
N ASP A 676 22.32 13.45 9.81
CA ASP A 676 23.52 14.18 10.24
C ASP A 676 24.39 13.36 11.23
N ASN A 677 23.80 12.41 11.97
CA ASN A 677 24.50 11.57 12.94
C ASN A 677 24.13 10.08 12.76
N PRO A 678 24.43 9.47 11.59
CA PRO A 678 24.05 8.10 11.29
C PRO A 678 24.65 7.07 12.27
N GLU A 679 25.76 7.40 12.94
CA GLU A 679 26.38 6.55 13.96
C GLU A 679 25.52 6.39 15.23
N TRP A 680 24.54 7.28 15.46
CA TRP A 680 23.57 7.13 16.54
C TRP A 680 22.54 6.03 16.27
N PHE A 681 22.45 5.57 15.02
CA PHE A 681 21.43 4.62 14.52
C PHE A 681 22.04 3.30 14.03
N SER A 682 23.01 2.76 14.78
CA SER A 682 23.82 1.60 14.39
C SER A 682 23.35 0.24 14.96
N ARG A 683 22.47 0.23 15.97
CA ARG A 683 22.00 -0.99 16.66
C ARG A 683 20.53 -0.87 17.06
N TYR A 684 20.00 -1.86 17.78
CA TYR A 684 18.69 -1.78 18.42
C TYR A 684 18.71 -2.47 19.79
N LEU A 685 18.41 -1.72 20.85
CA LEU A 685 18.31 -2.23 22.22
C LEU A 685 17.02 -1.73 22.88
N PRO A 686 16.14 -2.61 23.37
CA PRO A 686 14.98 -2.19 24.16
C PRO A 686 15.41 -1.41 25.41
N VAL A 687 14.66 -0.35 25.75
CA VAL A 687 14.86 0.43 26.98
C VAL A 687 13.66 0.14 27.90
N PRO A 688 13.80 -0.73 28.90
CA PRO A 688 12.69 -1.08 29.78
C PRO A 688 12.33 0.09 30.68
N ALA A 689 11.02 0.29 30.87
CA ALA A 689 10.49 1.22 31.85
C ALA A 689 10.17 0.51 33.17
N GLN A 690 10.20 1.28 34.27
CA GLN A 690 9.89 0.80 35.61
C GLN A 690 8.94 1.76 36.31
N GLY A 691 7.87 1.25 36.91
CA GLY A 691 6.90 2.04 37.66
C GLY A 691 5.45 1.76 37.22
N PRO A 692 4.47 2.46 37.83
CA PRO A 692 3.05 2.17 37.65
C PRO A 692 2.53 2.30 36.22
N ALA A 693 3.15 3.16 35.40
CA ALA A 693 2.74 3.40 34.01
C ALA A 693 3.72 2.80 32.99
N ALA A 694 4.54 1.81 33.36
CA ALA A 694 5.55 1.24 32.47
C ALA A 694 4.98 0.62 31.18
N SER A 695 3.73 0.16 31.19
CA SER A 695 3.03 -0.36 29.99
C SER A 695 2.63 0.71 28.98
N HIS A 696 2.72 2.01 29.34
CA HIS A 696 2.35 3.14 28.49
C HIS A 696 3.50 3.70 27.66
N VAL A 697 4.68 3.07 27.68
CA VAL A 697 5.84 3.56 26.94
C VAL A 697 6.44 2.47 26.04
N VAL A 698 6.76 2.87 24.81
CA VAL A 698 7.67 2.14 23.93
C VAL A 698 8.98 2.93 23.91
N ALA A 699 10.09 2.31 24.33
CA ALA A 699 11.38 2.98 24.33
C ALA A 699 12.50 2.04 23.87
N PHE A 700 13.43 2.57 23.06
CA PHE A 700 14.56 1.82 22.54
C PHE A 700 15.75 2.73 22.21
N ASP A 701 16.96 2.18 22.34
CA ASP A 701 18.24 2.81 22.00
C ASP A 701 18.76 2.27 20.66
N ARG A 702 19.05 3.18 19.73
CA ARG A 702 19.62 2.86 18.42
C ARG A 702 21.14 2.92 18.35
N GLY A 703 21.83 3.19 19.47
CA GLY A 703 23.29 3.30 19.56
C GLY A 703 23.73 4.57 20.26
N GLY A 704 23.17 5.69 19.81
CA GLY A 704 23.32 7.01 20.43
C GLY A 704 21.98 7.71 20.69
N ALA A 705 20.93 7.35 19.96
CA ALA A 705 19.62 7.97 20.05
C ALA A 705 18.60 7.02 20.74
N VAL A 706 17.99 7.50 21.81
CA VAL A 706 16.94 6.81 22.55
C VAL A 706 15.58 7.42 22.22
N ALA A 707 14.75 6.66 21.50
CA ALA A 707 13.37 7.05 21.23
C ALA A 707 12.50 6.65 22.43
N VAL A 708 11.59 7.53 22.83
CA VAL A 708 10.63 7.33 23.91
C VAL A 708 9.27 7.78 23.41
N ALA A 709 8.29 6.89 23.33
CA ALA A 709 6.96 7.18 22.80
C ALA A 709 5.84 6.67 23.71
N THR A 710 4.77 7.45 23.83
CA THR A 710 3.58 7.06 24.59
C THR A 710 2.73 6.08 23.79
N ARG A 711 2.22 5.04 24.45
CA ARG A 711 1.15 4.16 23.97
C ARG A 711 0.01 4.13 24.98
N LEU A 712 -1.21 3.91 24.49
CA LEU A 712 -2.43 3.93 25.30
C LEU A 712 -2.58 5.25 26.10
N PRO A 713 -2.56 6.39 25.41
CA PRO A 713 -2.52 7.71 26.05
C PRO A 713 -3.79 8.03 26.85
N LEU A 714 -4.94 7.50 26.43
CA LEU A 714 -6.21 7.77 27.10
C LEU A 714 -6.28 7.03 28.45
N ARG A 715 -5.85 5.76 28.48
CA ARG A 715 -5.64 4.98 29.70
C ARG A 715 -4.61 5.62 30.63
N LEU A 716 -3.52 6.13 30.08
CA LEU A 716 -2.49 6.84 30.85
C LEU A 716 -3.08 8.08 31.54
N ALA A 717 -3.86 8.87 30.81
CA ALA A 717 -4.51 10.06 31.35
C ALA A 717 -5.51 9.69 32.46
N GLU A 718 -6.34 8.65 32.25
CA GLU A 718 -7.29 8.13 33.25
C GLU A 718 -6.61 7.60 34.51
N ALA A 719 -5.41 7.03 34.36
CA ALA A 719 -4.59 6.56 35.48
C ALA A 719 -3.89 7.71 36.24
N GLY A 720 -4.00 8.97 35.80
CA GLY A 720 -3.37 10.13 36.44
C GLY A 720 -1.95 10.45 35.93
N GLY A 721 -1.59 9.96 34.74
CA GLY A 721 -0.31 10.26 34.08
C GLY A 721 0.84 9.35 34.50
N TRP A 722 2.08 9.83 34.31
CA TRP A 722 3.29 9.00 34.41
C TRP A 722 3.70 8.60 35.84
N HIS A 723 3.14 9.20 36.89
CA HIS A 723 3.53 8.95 38.30
C HIS A 723 5.05 9.04 38.52
N ASP A 724 5.66 8.03 39.15
CA ASP A 724 7.09 7.84 39.35
C ASP A 724 7.70 6.86 38.32
N THR A 725 7.05 6.68 37.17
CA THR A 725 7.56 5.81 36.11
C THR A 725 8.84 6.36 35.51
N THR A 726 9.82 5.49 35.32
CA THR A 726 11.18 5.84 34.87
C THR A 726 11.64 4.99 33.70
N ILE A 727 12.62 5.51 32.98
CA ILE A 727 13.48 4.76 32.05
C ILE A 727 14.94 4.92 32.47
N VAL A 728 15.80 3.99 32.05
CA VAL A 728 17.25 4.08 32.30
C VAL A 728 17.99 4.26 30.99
N VAL A 729 18.68 5.38 30.87
CA VAL A 729 19.58 5.68 29.75
C VAL A 729 21.04 5.67 30.23
N ALA A 730 21.99 5.86 29.31
CA ALA A 730 23.41 5.97 29.67
C ALA A 730 23.62 7.06 30.74
N ARG A 731 24.52 6.81 31.71
CA ARG A 731 24.87 7.75 32.79
C ARG A 731 25.77 8.90 32.30
N ARG A 732 25.29 9.60 31.27
CA ARG A 732 25.90 10.79 30.69
C ARG A 732 24.80 11.79 30.33
N PRO A 733 25.08 13.10 30.31
CA PRO A 733 24.11 14.08 29.87
C PRO A 733 23.54 13.75 28.49
N VAL A 734 22.22 13.85 28.38
CA VAL A 734 21.47 13.70 27.12
C VAL A 734 20.65 14.95 26.86
N VAL A 735 20.35 15.20 25.60
CA VAL A 735 19.46 16.27 25.16
C VAL A 735 18.32 15.65 24.35
N ASP A 736 17.09 16.05 24.62
CA ASP A 736 15.98 15.77 23.72
C ASP A 736 16.07 16.67 22.49
N VAL A 737 16.26 16.10 21.30
CA VAL A 737 16.40 16.92 20.07
C VAL A 737 15.09 17.57 19.64
N ILE A 738 13.95 17.13 20.19
CA ILE A 738 12.63 17.72 19.90
C ILE A 738 12.48 19.03 20.68
N THR A 739 12.70 19.01 21.99
CA THR A 739 12.51 20.19 22.88
C THR A 739 13.77 21.00 23.16
N GLY A 740 14.96 20.43 22.95
CA GLY A 740 16.23 20.99 23.41
C GLY A 740 16.50 20.80 24.92
N THR A 741 15.59 20.13 25.64
CA THR A 741 15.70 19.92 27.09
C THR A 741 16.88 18.99 27.41
N ARG A 742 17.70 19.40 28.38
CA ARG A 742 18.85 18.62 28.86
C ARG A 742 18.48 17.80 30.10
N HIS A 743 18.92 16.55 30.12
CA HIS A 743 18.81 15.66 31.27
C HIS A 743 20.20 15.12 31.66
N ALA A 744 20.42 14.84 32.94
CA ALA A 744 21.70 14.33 33.42
C ALA A 744 22.04 12.90 32.95
N GLY A 745 21.04 12.16 32.44
CA GLY A 745 21.14 10.74 32.10
C GLY A 745 20.94 9.82 33.31
N GLY A 746 21.21 8.52 33.13
CA GLY A 746 20.92 7.51 34.16
C GLY A 746 19.42 7.23 34.26
N THR A 747 18.85 7.31 35.46
CA THR A 747 17.40 7.09 35.68
C THR A 747 16.64 8.39 35.45
N LEU A 748 15.72 8.41 34.49
CA LEU A 748 14.92 9.57 34.12
C LEU A 748 13.44 9.29 34.40
N LEU A 749 12.74 10.25 35.00
CA LEU A 749 11.28 10.20 35.20
C LEU A 749 10.57 10.55 33.90
N LEU A 750 9.61 9.73 33.47
CA LEU A 750 8.90 9.97 32.21
C LEU A 750 8.08 11.25 32.21
N ARG A 751 7.52 11.67 33.37
CA ARG A 751 6.86 12.99 33.51
C ARG A 751 7.80 14.18 33.26
N ASP A 752 9.10 14.00 33.43
CA ASP A 752 10.11 15.04 33.21
C ASP A 752 10.68 14.96 31.79
N VAL A 753 10.65 13.77 31.15
CA VAL A 753 11.08 13.56 29.76
C VAL A 753 9.98 13.93 28.76
N LEU A 754 8.71 13.74 29.12
CA LEU A 754 7.54 13.96 28.27
C LEU A 754 6.57 15.03 28.86
N PRO A 755 7.06 16.23 29.26
CA PRO A 755 6.19 17.25 29.86
C PRO A 755 5.29 17.93 28.82
N ASP A 756 5.81 18.18 27.63
CA ASP A 756 5.14 18.98 26.57
C ASP A 756 4.62 18.13 25.42
N TYR A 757 5.38 17.09 25.04
CA TYR A 757 5.02 16.17 23.96
C TYR A 757 4.96 14.73 24.48
N PRO A 758 4.10 13.88 23.92
CA PRO A 758 4.02 12.46 24.28
C PRO A 758 5.18 11.62 23.71
N VAL A 759 6.20 12.27 23.17
CA VAL A 759 7.37 11.66 22.53
C VAL A 759 8.65 12.45 22.83
N ALA A 760 9.79 11.76 22.88
CA ALA A 760 11.12 12.35 23.00
C ALA A 760 12.16 11.55 22.21
N LEU A 761 13.20 12.22 21.70
CA LEU A 761 14.36 11.58 21.11
C LEU A 761 15.63 12.07 21.81
N LEU A 762 16.11 11.28 22.76
CA LEU A 762 17.25 11.62 23.60
C LEU A 762 18.56 11.22 22.91
N VAL A 763 19.43 12.19 22.66
CA VAL A 763 20.76 11.96 22.06
C VAL A 763 21.84 12.41 23.05
N PRO A 764 23.12 12.03 22.88
CA PRO A 764 24.17 12.47 23.77
C PRO A 764 24.25 14.01 23.69
N ALA A 765 24.22 14.69 24.83
CA ALA A 765 24.53 16.11 24.83
C ALA A 765 26.01 16.21 24.47
N HIS A 766 26.35 16.68 23.27
CA HIS A 766 27.74 16.90 22.89
C HIS A 766 28.41 17.69 24.03
N LEU A 767 29.48 17.10 24.59
CA LEU A 767 30.35 17.82 25.52
C LEU A 767 30.89 19.00 24.72
N ASP A 768 30.48 20.19 25.11
CA ASP A 768 31.03 21.42 24.56
C ASP A 768 32.55 21.30 24.55
N PRO A 769 33.25 21.38 23.41
CA PRO A 769 34.70 21.31 23.38
C PRO A 769 35.33 22.39 24.28
N GLU A 770 34.62 23.49 24.53
CA GLU A 770 35.06 24.58 25.38
C GLU A 770 34.89 24.30 26.90
N ALA A 771 34.03 23.36 27.31
CA ALA A 771 33.81 23.06 28.73
C ALA A 771 34.94 22.23 29.38
N THR A 772 35.81 21.60 28.59
CA THR A 772 36.97 20.86 29.11
C THR A 772 38.19 21.75 29.41
N ALA A 773 38.15 23.04 29.04
CA ALA A 773 39.23 23.98 29.32
C ALA A 773 39.15 24.61 30.73
N GLU A 774 37.99 24.60 31.38
CA GLU A 774 37.81 25.17 32.74
C GLU A 774 38.02 24.16 33.87
N GLU A 775 37.97 22.84 33.61
CA GLU A 775 38.32 21.82 34.62
C GLU A 775 39.82 21.50 34.71
N THR A 776 40.66 22.21 33.93
CA THR A 776 42.13 22.09 33.98
C THR A 776 42.86 23.39 34.34
N ARG A 777 42.21 24.33 35.03
CA ARG A 777 42.86 25.54 35.58
C ARG A 777 42.75 25.67 37.09
#